data_AF-A0A517SE81-F1
#
_entry.id   AF-A0A517SE81-F1
#
_cell.length_a   1.000
_cell.length_b   1.000
_cell.length_c   1.000
_cell.angle_alpha   90.00
_cell.angle_beta   90.00
_cell.angle_gamma   90.00
#
_symmetry.space_group_name_H-M   'P 1'
#
loop_
_entity.id
_entity.type
_entity.pdbx_description
1 polymer ?
#
loop_
_entity_poly.entity_id
_entity_poly.type
_entity_poly.pdbx_seq_one_letter_code
_entity_poly.pdbx_strand_id
1 'polypeptide(L)'
;MPAPTEITRQLDSALSQLRAQVRRYVVLEGLALVVAVIGLGFWLGYFADELHFGARRLELPKWIRLAFTIVVAGVAATVFFTWVVGRLWTRFGRKMLAIVLERRFPQLGDRLITAVELQASPRVHESPLSELMWQRTASQAAEALKGVNLNDVFNPRPLKRALVVAGVLLASIAVMGTANAAGVQRWFNAFILGRDDYWEPYRKSAMSVRVIAEPGKRVREFDADGIYRHPRGVDLTIEAESAEGKVSPERATLSFRSFGTSGVARGSAPMSRGGDRTFRTTLSRVIDDHELWVTAGDYVNRHPFRIQIVEPPRIDRIELHCDYPGYTGLDAVEDRPVLVQSLQTSLPMETAFELRATANKPLVAAVIRCEQFELRFRRNSPGGSSDEHRPVLIVRDAADGTARTVQLGGTDHWFAEDGLTFRAPMKVSLKGVEELASLTEGALPPIPIPPVAPLQILLEDEDDVFSTEPTSLTITGVADLDPVVDVRLSGVSNVVTRLAELPVRGRITDDYGVRKAEFGYEILPDPADAAEGVKAAALKLVPLKLQPANQREFAVGPEGAGERFSLTPLELRDGQRLQLSVYAEDGDDRNGPHRARGEVFTLRVVPGEELLSRLYEKELNLRQRFEQIITETKRVRDDLKQHEDRAAEWKGAKAAGEEEKSSSLYNAIDASARRSLHQVRTNQTESRAIEVAFGEIREEMVNNRVDTPALLDRIDRGVVAPLHTINESDYPDLDGLLALFALATERNEDPSARIAPAREAVERLIARMEQVLSEMQRRGNVNEIIQQLQNIIERQEKLRDATEQRKLDELFEDIGKP
;
A
#
# COMPACT_ATOMS: atom_id res chain seq x y z
N MET A 1 -84.63 -83.49 -51.36
CA MET A 1 -83.61 -82.56 -51.86
C MET A 1 -83.55 -81.38 -50.91
N PRO A 2 -82.37 -80.95 -50.42
CA PRO A 2 -82.28 -79.76 -49.59
C PRO A 2 -82.74 -78.54 -50.39
N ALA A 3 -83.37 -77.57 -49.71
CA ALA A 3 -83.84 -76.36 -50.37
C ALA A 3 -82.65 -75.58 -50.95
N PRO A 4 -82.80 -74.85 -52.09
CA PRO A 4 -81.70 -74.12 -52.72
C PRO A 4 -81.01 -73.11 -51.78
N THR A 5 -81.75 -72.59 -50.79
CA THR A 5 -81.24 -71.71 -49.73
C THR A 5 -80.30 -72.40 -48.73
N GLU A 6 -80.43 -73.71 -48.55
CA GLU A 6 -79.63 -74.51 -47.61
C GLU A 6 -78.25 -74.84 -48.18
N ILE A 7 -78.18 -75.14 -49.49
CA ILE A 7 -76.93 -75.39 -50.22
C ILE A 7 -76.07 -74.11 -50.27
N THR A 8 -76.68 -72.95 -50.57
CA THR A 8 -75.98 -71.66 -50.54
C THR A 8 -75.44 -71.34 -49.16
N ARG A 9 -76.22 -71.63 -48.11
CA ARG A 9 -75.81 -71.37 -46.73
C ARG A 9 -74.62 -72.24 -46.33
N GLN A 10 -74.58 -73.50 -46.76
CA GLN A 10 -73.45 -74.40 -46.49
C GLN A 10 -72.17 -73.94 -47.20
N LEU A 11 -72.23 -73.62 -48.49
CA LEU A 11 -71.08 -73.09 -49.25
C LEU A 11 -70.59 -71.74 -48.70
N ASP A 12 -71.50 -70.80 -48.40
CA ASP A 12 -71.16 -69.52 -47.78
C ASP A 12 -70.60 -69.71 -46.36
N SER A 13 -71.09 -70.69 -45.59
CA SER A 13 -70.56 -70.97 -44.25
C SER A 13 -69.13 -71.52 -44.29
N ALA A 14 -68.81 -72.41 -45.23
CA ALA A 14 -67.47 -72.97 -45.36
C ALA A 14 -66.46 -71.92 -45.90
N LEU A 15 -66.85 -71.13 -46.89
CA LEU A 15 -66.02 -70.03 -47.41
C LEU A 15 -65.83 -68.90 -46.36
N SER A 16 -66.83 -68.61 -45.53
CA SER A 16 -66.71 -67.64 -44.44
C SER A 16 -65.88 -68.17 -43.26
N GLN A 17 -65.97 -69.46 -42.94
CA GLN A 17 -65.09 -70.12 -41.96
C GLN A 17 -63.63 -70.11 -42.43
N LEU A 18 -63.36 -70.45 -43.69
CA LEU A 18 -62.01 -70.37 -44.26
C LEU A 18 -61.48 -68.93 -44.24
N ARG A 19 -62.30 -67.94 -44.61
CA ARG A 19 -61.94 -66.51 -44.51
C ARG A 19 -61.59 -66.10 -43.09
N ALA A 20 -62.36 -66.54 -42.09
CA ALA A 20 -62.10 -66.25 -40.69
C ALA A 20 -60.79 -66.91 -40.21
N GLN A 21 -60.52 -68.15 -40.61
CA GLN A 21 -59.26 -68.85 -40.30
C GLN A 21 -58.04 -68.18 -40.94
N VAL A 22 -58.12 -67.78 -42.22
CA VAL A 22 -57.06 -67.02 -42.90
C VAL A 22 -56.79 -65.70 -42.18
N ARG A 23 -57.85 -64.95 -41.80
CA ARG A 23 -57.69 -63.69 -41.06
C ARG A 23 -57.06 -63.90 -39.69
N ARG A 24 -57.48 -64.93 -38.93
CA ARG A 24 -56.88 -65.26 -37.63
C ARG A 24 -55.40 -65.62 -37.77
N TYR A 25 -55.05 -66.43 -38.76
CA TYR A 25 -53.65 -66.79 -39.05
C TYR A 25 -52.80 -65.55 -39.33
N VAL A 26 -53.29 -64.66 -40.20
CA VAL A 26 -52.61 -63.40 -40.55
C VAL A 26 -52.43 -62.48 -39.35
N VAL A 27 -53.46 -62.34 -38.51
CA VAL A 27 -53.38 -61.51 -37.30
C VAL A 27 -52.39 -62.08 -36.31
N LEU A 28 -52.39 -63.40 -36.09
CA LEU A 28 -51.45 -64.05 -35.18
C LEU A 28 -50.00 -63.96 -35.68
N GLU A 29 -49.77 -64.16 -36.97
CA GLU A 29 -48.45 -64.02 -37.59
C GLU A 29 -47.94 -62.57 -37.52
N GLY A 30 -48.79 -61.60 -37.88
CA GLY A 30 -48.42 -60.19 -37.85
C GLY A 30 -48.22 -59.66 -36.42
N LEU A 31 -49.06 -60.08 -35.46
CA LEU A 31 -48.89 -59.72 -34.05
C LEU A 31 -47.60 -60.32 -33.48
N ALA A 32 -47.29 -61.57 -33.80
CA ALA A 32 -46.04 -62.21 -33.38
C ALA A 32 -44.81 -61.47 -33.92
N LEU A 33 -44.83 -61.01 -35.18
CA LEU A 33 -43.76 -60.20 -35.76
C LEU A 33 -43.62 -58.83 -35.06
N VAL A 34 -44.72 -58.15 -34.75
CA VAL A 34 -44.69 -56.88 -34.00
C VAL A 34 -44.08 -57.07 -32.61
N VAL A 35 -44.49 -58.12 -31.89
CA VAL A 35 -43.91 -58.48 -30.58
C VAL A 35 -42.42 -58.78 -30.71
N ALA A 36 -42.00 -59.49 -31.75
CA ALA A 36 -40.58 -59.76 -31.99
C ALA A 36 -39.77 -58.47 -32.26
N VAL A 37 -40.31 -57.52 -33.03
CA VAL A 37 -39.66 -56.21 -33.27
C VAL A 37 -39.52 -55.41 -31.98
N ILE A 38 -40.57 -55.36 -31.15
CA ILE A 38 -40.53 -54.66 -29.85
C ILE A 38 -39.52 -55.33 -28.92
N GLY A 39 -39.53 -56.67 -28.83
CA GLY A 39 -38.60 -57.43 -28.00
C GLY A 39 -37.14 -57.27 -28.44
N LEU A 40 -36.89 -57.21 -29.75
CA LEU A 40 -35.55 -56.91 -30.29
C LEU A 40 -35.14 -55.47 -29.97
N GLY A 41 -36.04 -54.51 -30.11
CA GLY A 41 -35.82 -53.11 -29.77
C GLY A 41 -35.45 -52.91 -28.29
N PHE A 42 -36.09 -53.66 -27.38
CA PHE A 42 -35.73 -53.68 -25.97
C PHE A 42 -34.26 -54.08 -25.76
N TRP A 43 -33.83 -55.23 -26.31
CA TRP A 43 -32.46 -55.71 -26.14
C TRP A 43 -31.43 -54.77 -26.75
N LEU A 44 -31.67 -54.27 -27.95
CA LEU A 44 -30.78 -53.31 -28.61
C LEU A 44 -30.66 -52.02 -27.79
N GLY A 45 -31.76 -51.49 -27.27
CA GLY A 45 -31.76 -50.31 -26.41
C GLY A 45 -31.04 -50.55 -25.08
N TYR A 46 -31.28 -51.71 -24.44
CA TYR A 46 -30.63 -52.10 -23.18
C TYR A 46 -29.11 -52.24 -23.34
N PHE A 47 -28.65 -52.95 -24.37
CA PHE A 47 -27.21 -53.10 -24.61
C PHE A 47 -26.54 -51.79 -25.01
N ALA A 48 -27.21 -50.95 -25.82
CA ALA A 48 -26.68 -49.63 -26.15
C ALA A 48 -26.54 -48.74 -24.90
N ASP A 49 -27.51 -48.80 -23.97
CA ASP A 49 -27.47 -48.10 -22.69
C ASP A 49 -26.33 -48.56 -21.79
N GLU A 50 -26.23 -49.87 -21.56
CA GLU A 50 -25.18 -50.46 -20.72
C GLU A 50 -23.78 -50.20 -21.30
N LEU A 51 -23.60 -50.32 -22.62
CA LEU A 51 -22.31 -50.09 -23.27
C LEU A 51 -21.88 -48.62 -23.19
N HIS A 52 -22.83 -47.69 -23.41
CA HIS A 52 -22.55 -46.26 -23.32
C HIS A 52 -22.19 -45.85 -21.89
N PHE A 53 -22.96 -46.32 -20.92
CA PHE A 53 -22.70 -46.06 -19.51
C PHE A 53 -21.36 -46.67 -19.06
N GLY A 54 -21.04 -47.90 -19.49
CA GLY A 54 -19.75 -48.52 -19.22
C GLY A 54 -18.56 -47.73 -19.78
N ALA A 55 -18.72 -47.14 -20.97
CA ALA A 55 -17.66 -46.38 -21.64
C ALA A 55 -17.50 -44.94 -21.11
N ARG A 56 -18.60 -44.23 -20.86
CA ARG A 56 -18.58 -42.79 -20.54
C ARG A 56 -19.03 -42.45 -19.11
N ARG A 57 -19.60 -43.40 -18.37
CA ARG A 57 -20.22 -43.21 -17.04
C ARG A 57 -21.29 -42.11 -17.01
N LEU A 58 -21.79 -41.73 -18.19
CA LEU A 58 -22.83 -40.75 -18.43
C LEU A 58 -24.03 -41.43 -19.06
N GLU A 59 -25.19 -40.83 -18.88
CA GLU A 59 -26.46 -41.32 -19.39
C GLU A 59 -26.59 -41.04 -20.90
N LEU A 60 -27.39 -41.84 -21.62
CA LEU A 60 -27.60 -41.55 -23.04
C LEU A 60 -28.33 -40.21 -23.21
N PRO A 61 -27.87 -39.35 -24.12
CA PRO A 61 -28.57 -38.12 -24.49
C PRO A 61 -30.03 -38.40 -24.84
N LYS A 62 -30.94 -37.57 -24.32
CA LYS A 62 -32.39 -37.72 -24.54
C LYS A 62 -32.75 -37.86 -26.02
N TRP A 63 -32.13 -37.06 -26.88
CA TRP A 63 -32.44 -37.05 -28.32
C TRP A 63 -32.09 -38.37 -29.00
N ILE A 64 -31.02 -39.06 -28.57
CA ILE A 64 -30.65 -40.39 -29.08
C ILE A 64 -31.69 -41.42 -28.61
N ARG A 65 -32.10 -41.37 -27.34
CA ARG A 65 -33.13 -42.26 -26.79
C ARG A 65 -34.48 -42.06 -27.48
N LEU A 66 -34.87 -40.81 -27.71
CA LEU A 66 -36.12 -40.46 -28.40
C LEU A 66 -36.07 -40.89 -29.87
N ALA A 67 -34.98 -40.60 -30.59
CA ALA A 67 -34.80 -41.02 -31.97
C ALA A 67 -34.86 -42.56 -32.09
N PHE A 68 -34.16 -43.27 -31.21
CA PHE A 68 -34.21 -44.74 -31.16
C PHE A 68 -35.64 -45.25 -30.91
N THR A 69 -36.35 -44.66 -29.96
CA THR A 69 -37.74 -45.04 -29.63
C THR A 69 -38.69 -44.76 -30.79
N ILE A 70 -38.55 -43.62 -31.47
CA ILE A 70 -39.34 -43.28 -32.68
C ILE A 70 -39.04 -44.26 -33.81
N VAL A 71 -37.77 -44.64 -34.02
CA VAL A 71 -37.40 -45.62 -35.05
C VAL A 71 -38.01 -46.98 -34.74
N VAL A 72 -37.88 -47.49 -33.51
CA VAL A 72 -38.45 -48.79 -33.12
C VAL A 72 -39.98 -48.75 -33.22
N ALA A 73 -40.63 -47.68 -32.75
CA ALA A 73 -42.08 -47.50 -32.86
C ALA A 73 -42.53 -47.39 -34.32
N GLY A 74 -41.78 -46.67 -35.16
CA GLY A 74 -42.04 -46.51 -36.59
C GLY A 74 -41.90 -47.84 -37.35
N VAL A 75 -40.88 -48.64 -37.05
CA VAL A 75 -40.71 -49.99 -37.61
C VAL A 75 -41.84 -50.91 -37.15
N ALA A 76 -42.16 -50.91 -35.85
CA ALA A 76 -43.27 -51.70 -35.32
C ALA A 76 -44.62 -51.31 -35.94
N ALA A 77 -44.88 -50.01 -36.10
CA ALA A 77 -46.07 -49.49 -36.76
C ALA A 77 -46.09 -49.87 -38.25
N THR A 78 -44.96 -49.74 -38.95
CA THR A 78 -44.84 -50.12 -40.38
C THR A 78 -45.13 -51.61 -40.55
N VAL A 79 -44.56 -52.47 -39.70
CA VAL A 79 -44.84 -53.91 -39.70
C VAL A 79 -46.31 -54.18 -39.38
N PHE A 80 -46.88 -53.52 -38.37
CA PHE A 80 -48.30 -53.66 -38.02
C PHE A 80 -49.22 -53.25 -39.19
N PHE A 81 -48.98 -52.09 -39.80
CA PHE A 81 -49.80 -51.59 -40.90
C PHE A 81 -49.65 -52.41 -42.18
N THR A 82 -48.44 -52.86 -42.52
CA THR A 82 -48.23 -53.65 -43.75
C THR A 82 -48.65 -55.11 -43.59
N TRP A 83 -48.36 -55.76 -42.46
CA TRP A 83 -48.61 -57.18 -42.25
C TRP A 83 -49.96 -57.50 -41.61
N VAL A 84 -50.48 -56.64 -40.73
CA VAL A 84 -51.79 -56.83 -40.09
C VAL A 84 -52.85 -56.06 -40.86
N VAL A 85 -52.80 -54.73 -40.87
CA VAL A 85 -53.88 -53.89 -41.42
C VAL A 85 -54.04 -54.04 -42.94
N GLY A 86 -52.94 -53.92 -43.69
CA GLY A 86 -52.92 -54.07 -45.15
C GLY A 86 -53.43 -55.43 -45.58
N ARG A 87 -53.06 -56.49 -44.86
CA ARG A 87 -53.49 -57.87 -45.16
C ARG A 87 -54.90 -58.18 -44.66
N LEU A 88 -55.43 -57.44 -43.68
CA LEU A 88 -56.84 -57.51 -43.25
C LEU A 88 -57.79 -56.80 -44.22
N TRP A 89 -57.35 -55.70 -44.83
CA TRP A 89 -58.12 -54.94 -45.82
C TRP A 89 -58.12 -55.54 -47.21
N THR A 90 -57.28 -56.55 -47.49
CA THR A 90 -57.40 -57.30 -48.74
C THR A 90 -58.79 -57.96 -48.82
N ARG A 91 -59.55 -57.62 -49.87
CA ARG A 91 -60.87 -58.19 -50.11
C ARG A 91 -60.71 -59.61 -50.67
N PHE A 92 -60.80 -60.62 -49.79
CA PHE A 92 -60.89 -62.02 -50.21
C PHE A 92 -62.26 -62.31 -50.84
N GLY A 93 -62.37 -62.00 -52.13
CA GLY A 93 -63.54 -62.34 -52.94
C GLY A 93 -63.80 -63.85 -52.92
N ARG A 94 -65.08 -64.25 -53.03
CA ARG A 94 -65.51 -65.66 -52.97
C ARG A 94 -64.75 -66.54 -53.98
N LYS A 95 -64.53 -66.03 -55.19
CA LYS A 95 -63.75 -66.67 -56.26
C LYS A 95 -62.31 -66.97 -55.87
N MET A 96 -61.62 -66.03 -55.20
CA MET A 96 -60.22 -66.24 -54.76
C MET A 96 -60.10 -67.32 -53.69
N LEU A 97 -61.07 -67.41 -52.77
CA LEU A 97 -61.11 -68.46 -51.75
C LEU A 97 -61.41 -69.83 -52.37
N ALA A 98 -62.30 -69.89 -53.36
CA ALA A 98 -62.58 -71.11 -54.12
C ALA A 98 -61.33 -71.60 -54.87
N ILE A 99 -60.60 -70.70 -55.55
CA ILE A 99 -59.34 -71.01 -56.25
C ILE A 99 -58.27 -71.57 -55.29
N VAL A 100 -58.09 -70.94 -54.12
CA VAL A 100 -57.10 -71.39 -53.14
C VAL A 100 -57.44 -72.78 -52.59
N LEU A 101 -58.73 -73.04 -52.35
CA LEU A 101 -59.19 -74.33 -51.85
C LEU A 101 -59.03 -75.44 -52.89
N GLU A 102 -59.40 -75.19 -54.15
CA GLU A 102 -59.24 -76.17 -55.23
C GLU A 102 -57.78 -76.42 -55.60
N ARG A 103 -56.92 -75.39 -55.60
CA ARG A 103 -55.48 -75.56 -55.85
C ARG A 103 -54.81 -76.45 -54.80
N ARG A 104 -55.35 -76.49 -53.58
CA ARG A 104 -54.87 -77.36 -52.50
C ARG A 104 -55.51 -78.75 -52.51
N PHE A 105 -56.77 -78.85 -52.93
CA PHE A 105 -57.52 -80.10 -53.00
C PHE A 105 -58.02 -80.36 -54.43
N PRO A 106 -57.21 -81.01 -55.29
CA PRO A 106 -57.57 -81.32 -56.67
C PRO A 106 -58.84 -82.17 -56.82
N GLN A 107 -59.28 -82.82 -55.73
CA GLN A 107 -60.49 -83.66 -55.65
C GLN A 107 -61.79 -82.88 -55.91
N LEU A 108 -61.76 -81.54 -55.83
CA LEU A 108 -62.92 -80.67 -56.09
C LEU A 108 -63.21 -80.47 -57.59
N GLY A 109 -62.23 -80.69 -58.48
CA GLY A 109 -62.41 -80.78 -59.93
C GLY A 109 -63.17 -79.62 -60.60
N ASP A 110 -62.77 -78.37 -60.35
CA ASP A 110 -63.37 -77.11 -60.85
C ASP A 110 -64.84 -76.85 -60.45
N ARG A 111 -65.44 -77.73 -59.64
CA ARG A 111 -66.87 -77.65 -59.27
C ARG A 111 -67.15 -76.48 -58.32
N LEU A 112 -66.23 -76.16 -57.42
CA LEU A 112 -66.40 -75.08 -56.44
C LEU A 112 -66.18 -73.70 -57.08
N ILE A 113 -65.17 -73.56 -57.95
CA ILE A 113 -65.00 -72.33 -58.74
C ILE A 113 -66.23 -72.09 -59.62
N THR A 114 -66.66 -73.10 -60.36
CA THR A 114 -67.82 -73.01 -61.27
C THR A 114 -69.10 -72.69 -60.52
N ALA A 115 -69.35 -73.33 -59.37
CA ALA A 115 -70.52 -73.04 -58.53
C ALA A 115 -70.53 -71.58 -58.01
N VAL A 116 -69.37 -71.03 -57.64
CA VAL A 116 -69.24 -69.65 -57.13
C VAL A 116 -69.32 -68.62 -58.26
N GLU A 117 -68.77 -68.90 -59.44
CA GLU A 117 -68.86 -68.00 -60.61
C GLU A 117 -70.27 -67.93 -61.18
N LEU A 118 -70.96 -69.08 -61.26
CA LEU A 118 -72.36 -69.14 -61.65
C LEU A 118 -73.25 -68.40 -60.63
N GLN A 119 -73.03 -68.60 -59.32
CA GLN A 119 -73.78 -67.88 -58.28
C GLN A 119 -73.58 -66.35 -58.34
N ALA A 120 -72.40 -65.89 -58.77
CA ALA A 120 -72.10 -64.46 -58.89
C ALA A 120 -72.64 -63.83 -60.20
N SER A 121 -73.09 -64.65 -61.16
CA SER A 121 -73.56 -64.21 -62.46
C SER A 121 -75.08 -63.95 -62.44
N PRO A 122 -75.56 -62.73 -62.72
CA PRO A 122 -77.00 -62.39 -62.69
C PRO A 122 -77.86 -63.25 -63.63
N ARG A 123 -77.24 -63.80 -64.67
CA ARG A 123 -77.86 -64.61 -65.73
C ARG A 123 -78.27 -66.03 -65.30
N VAL A 124 -77.82 -66.51 -64.15
CA VAL A 124 -78.14 -67.88 -63.71
C VAL A 124 -79.60 -68.05 -63.32
N HIS A 125 -80.21 -66.99 -62.77
CA HIS A 125 -81.63 -67.00 -62.39
C HIS A 125 -82.58 -66.65 -63.55
N GLU A 126 -82.07 -66.35 -64.76
CA GLU A 126 -82.89 -66.03 -65.94
C GLU A 126 -83.42 -67.28 -66.65
N SER A 127 -82.77 -68.44 -66.48
CA SER A 127 -83.15 -69.69 -67.15
C SER A 127 -83.35 -70.83 -66.15
N PRO A 128 -84.50 -71.54 -66.20
CA PRO A 128 -84.75 -72.73 -65.35
C PRO A 128 -83.68 -73.81 -65.50
N LEU A 129 -83.08 -73.92 -66.69
CA LEU A 129 -82.01 -74.90 -66.97
C LEU A 129 -80.71 -74.50 -66.27
N SER A 130 -80.33 -73.22 -66.33
CA SER A 130 -79.11 -72.70 -65.69
C SER A 130 -79.19 -72.79 -64.16
N GLU A 131 -80.38 -72.54 -63.59
CA GLU A 131 -80.64 -72.69 -62.17
C GLU A 131 -80.48 -74.15 -61.71
N LEU A 132 -81.02 -75.12 -62.47
CA LEU A 132 -80.87 -76.55 -62.17
C LEU A 132 -79.42 -77.03 -62.34
N MET A 133 -78.70 -76.54 -63.35
CA MET A 133 -77.27 -76.83 -63.54
C MET A 133 -76.44 -76.28 -62.37
N TRP A 134 -76.72 -75.06 -61.92
CA TRP A 134 -76.07 -74.48 -60.76
C TRP A 134 -76.38 -75.27 -59.48
N GLN A 135 -77.65 -75.63 -59.22
CA GLN A 135 -78.03 -76.41 -58.04
C GLN A 135 -77.32 -77.76 -57.98
N ARG A 136 -77.20 -78.47 -59.12
CA ARG A 136 -76.50 -79.75 -59.20
C ARG A 136 -74.99 -79.60 -59.02
N THR A 137 -74.40 -78.53 -59.55
CA THR A 137 -72.96 -78.24 -59.39
C THR A 137 -72.64 -77.82 -57.96
N ALA A 138 -73.49 -76.98 -57.35
CA ALA A 138 -73.39 -76.54 -55.97
C ALA A 138 -73.59 -77.69 -54.98
N SER A 139 -74.53 -78.61 -55.23
CA SER A 139 -74.71 -79.80 -54.38
C SER A 139 -73.50 -80.73 -54.44
N GLN A 140 -72.95 -80.97 -55.64
CA GLN A 140 -71.73 -81.78 -55.81
C GLN A 140 -70.51 -81.12 -55.16
N ALA A 141 -70.39 -79.79 -55.26
CA ALA A 141 -69.33 -79.03 -54.60
C ALA A 141 -69.47 -79.11 -53.06
N ALA A 142 -70.68 -78.98 -52.52
CA ALA A 142 -70.95 -79.08 -51.08
C ALA A 142 -70.68 -80.49 -50.52
N GLU A 143 -71.02 -81.53 -51.27
CA GLU A 143 -70.78 -82.93 -50.89
C GLU A 143 -69.28 -83.27 -50.90
N ALA A 144 -68.55 -82.81 -51.92
CA ALA A 144 -67.09 -82.93 -51.97
C ALA A 144 -66.41 -82.13 -50.83
N LEU A 145 -66.99 -81.02 -50.39
CA LEU A 145 -66.48 -80.21 -49.28
C LEU A 145 -66.56 -80.93 -47.92
N LYS A 146 -67.55 -81.81 -47.71
CA LYS A 146 -67.75 -82.52 -46.42
C LYS A 146 -66.60 -83.48 -46.09
N GLY A 147 -65.87 -83.95 -47.09
CA GLY A 147 -64.72 -84.86 -46.93
C GLY A 147 -63.36 -84.15 -46.75
N VAL A 148 -63.32 -82.81 -46.80
CA VAL A 148 -62.07 -82.05 -46.81
C VAL A 148 -61.84 -81.33 -45.48
N ASN A 149 -60.66 -81.54 -44.89
CA ASN A 149 -60.21 -80.80 -43.72
C ASN A 149 -59.67 -79.42 -44.13
N LEU A 150 -60.42 -78.36 -43.84
CA LEU A 150 -60.05 -76.97 -44.16
C LEU A 150 -58.72 -76.51 -43.54
N ASN A 151 -58.24 -77.21 -42.49
CA ASN A 151 -56.97 -76.89 -41.82
C ASN A 151 -55.73 -77.22 -42.65
N ASP A 152 -55.80 -78.18 -43.59
CA ASP A 152 -54.64 -78.64 -44.36
C ASP A 152 -54.20 -77.64 -45.45
N VAL A 153 -54.96 -76.56 -45.63
CA VAL A 153 -54.62 -75.41 -46.49
C VAL A 153 -53.53 -74.54 -45.87
N PHE A 154 -53.41 -74.53 -44.55
CA PHE A 154 -52.48 -73.66 -43.84
C PHE A 154 -51.12 -74.34 -43.65
N ASN A 155 -50.04 -73.65 -44.01
CA ASN A 155 -48.69 -74.07 -43.64
C ASN A 155 -48.33 -73.45 -42.28
N PRO A 156 -48.19 -74.22 -41.19
CA PRO A 156 -47.93 -73.66 -39.87
C PRO A 156 -46.48 -73.23 -39.66
N ARG A 157 -45.55 -73.54 -40.59
CA ARG A 157 -44.11 -73.31 -40.37
C ARG A 157 -43.73 -71.83 -40.17
N PRO A 158 -44.22 -70.86 -40.97
CA PRO A 158 -43.89 -69.45 -40.78
C PRO A 158 -44.46 -68.89 -39.46
N LEU A 159 -45.73 -69.20 -39.18
CA LEU A 159 -46.38 -68.82 -37.92
C LEU A 159 -45.66 -69.41 -36.70
N LYS A 160 -45.29 -70.69 -36.73
CA LYS A 160 -44.52 -71.33 -35.64
C LYS A 160 -43.17 -70.65 -35.42
N ARG A 161 -42.44 -70.28 -36.49
CA ARG A 161 -41.16 -69.56 -36.36
C ARG A 161 -41.35 -68.18 -35.74
N ALA A 162 -42.33 -67.41 -36.22
CA ALA A 162 -42.62 -66.08 -35.66
C ALA A 162 -43.04 -66.17 -34.18
N LEU A 163 -43.89 -67.14 -33.83
CA LEU A 163 -44.31 -67.38 -32.44
C LEU A 163 -43.15 -67.86 -31.55
N VAL A 164 -42.25 -68.72 -32.05
CA VAL A 164 -41.07 -69.16 -31.30
C VAL A 164 -40.13 -67.98 -31.07
N VAL A 165 -39.84 -67.16 -32.09
CA VAL A 165 -38.98 -65.98 -31.95
C VAL A 165 -39.58 -64.98 -30.96
N ALA A 166 -40.86 -64.65 -31.10
CA ALA A 166 -41.56 -63.76 -30.17
C ALA A 166 -41.59 -64.34 -28.75
N GLY A 167 -41.85 -65.64 -28.62
CA GLY A 167 -41.86 -66.35 -27.34
C GLY A 167 -40.49 -66.37 -26.66
N VAL A 168 -39.42 -66.62 -27.41
CA VAL A 168 -38.03 -66.59 -26.90
C VAL A 168 -37.67 -65.18 -26.44
N LEU A 169 -38.01 -64.15 -27.22
CA LEU A 169 -37.75 -62.76 -26.85
C LEU A 169 -38.53 -62.36 -25.58
N LEU A 170 -39.82 -62.67 -25.50
CA LEU A 170 -40.62 -62.41 -24.30
C LEU A 170 -40.11 -63.17 -23.08
N ALA A 171 -39.76 -64.46 -23.24
CA ALA A 171 -39.19 -65.26 -22.17
C ALA A 171 -37.85 -64.68 -21.70
N SER A 172 -36.99 -64.23 -22.61
CA SER A 172 -35.71 -63.60 -22.26
C SER A 172 -35.89 -62.31 -21.47
N ILE A 173 -36.89 -61.49 -21.81
CA ILE A 173 -37.23 -60.25 -21.08
C ILE A 173 -37.80 -60.60 -19.70
N ALA A 174 -38.65 -61.62 -19.59
CA ALA A 174 -39.21 -62.07 -18.32
C ALA A 174 -38.12 -62.62 -17.39
N VAL A 175 -37.20 -63.45 -17.90
CA VAL A 175 -36.03 -63.95 -17.16
C VAL A 175 -35.17 -62.77 -16.69
N MET A 176 -34.90 -61.79 -17.57
CA MET A 176 -34.16 -60.58 -17.20
C MET A 176 -34.88 -59.77 -16.12
N GLY A 177 -36.21 -59.64 -16.18
CA GLY A 177 -37.01 -58.97 -15.15
C GLY A 177 -36.92 -59.65 -13.78
N THR A 178 -36.79 -60.98 -13.75
CA THR A 178 -36.58 -61.72 -12.49
C THR A 178 -35.14 -61.66 -11.99
N ALA A 179 -34.15 -61.71 -12.87
CA ALA A 179 -32.74 -61.70 -12.50
C ALA A 179 -32.21 -60.30 -12.17
N ASN A 180 -32.71 -59.27 -12.88
CA ASN A 180 -32.30 -57.89 -12.76
C ASN A 180 -33.49 -56.95 -12.97
N ALA A 181 -34.41 -56.93 -12.00
CA ALA A 181 -35.57 -56.04 -11.99
C ALA A 181 -35.18 -54.56 -12.13
N ALA A 182 -34.05 -54.18 -11.53
CA ALA A 182 -33.46 -52.85 -11.63
C ALA A 182 -33.13 -52.46 -13.08
N GLY A 183 -32.54 -53.37 -13.87
CA GLY A 183 -32.21 -53.12 -15.27
C GLY A 183 -33.43 -52.89 -16.17
N VAL A 184 -34.51 -53.63 -15.94
CA VAL A 184 -35.78 -53.45 -16.69
C VAL A 184 -36.45 -52.13 -16.32
N GLN A 185 -36.51 -51.79 -15.02
CA GLN A 185 -37.02 -50.50 -14.55
C GLN A 185 -36.20 -49.33 -15.10
N ARG A 186 -34.87 -49.47 -15.14
CA ARG A 186 -33.95 -48.49 -15.72
C ARG A 186 -34.27 -48.25 -17.19
N TRP A 187 -34.40 -49.31 -17.99
CA TRP A 187 -34.76 -49.20 -19.40
C TRP A 187 -36.13 -48.53 -19.59
N PHE A 188 -37.12 -48.89 -18.78
CA PHE A 188 -38.45 -48.28 -18.83
C PHE A 188 -38.41 -46.79 -18.49
N ASN A 189 -37.69 -46.41 -17.45
CA ASN A 189 -37.47 -45.01 -17.06
C ASN A 189 -36.71 -44.22 -18.14
N ALA A 190 -35.76 -44.86 -18.82
CA ALA A 190 -34.93 -44.25 -19.85
C ALA A 190 -35.67 -44.02 -21.17
N PHE A 191 -36.32 -45.05 -21.71
CA PHE A 191 -36.86 -45.03 -23.08
C PHE A 191 -38.37 -44.72 -23.14
N ILE A 192 -39.14 -45.09 -22.11
CA ILE A 192 -40.60 -44.87 -22.10
C ILE A 192 -40.96 -43.58 -21.36
N LEU A 193 -40.47 -43.41 -20.12
CA LEU A 193 -40.73 -42.21 -19.32
C LEU A 193 -39.83 -41.03 -19.68
N GLY A 194 -38.67 -41.28 -20.31
CA GLY A 194 -37.75 -40.22 -20.73
C GLY A 194 -37.10 -39.44 -19.58
N ARG A 195 -36.91 -40.07 -18.41
CA ARG A 195 -36.25 -39.44 -17.26
C ARG A 195 -34.76 -39.18 -17.53
N ASP A 196 -34.21 -38.15 -16.89
CA ASP A 196 -32.79 -37.75 -17.02
C ASP A 196 -31.91 -38.22 -15.86
N ASP A 197 -32.54 -38.85 -14.89
CA ASP A 197 -31.93 -39.32 -13.65
C ASP A 197 -32.05 -40.84 -13.51
N TYR A 198 -32.29 -41.53 -14.62
CA TYR A 198 -32.68 -42.94 -14.59
C TYR A 198 -31.57 -43.87 -14.09
N TRP A 199 -30.30 -43.45 -14.15
CA TRP A 199 -29.18 -44.17 -13.56
C TRP A 199 -28.93 -43.85 -12.08
N GLU A 200 -29.40 -42.69 -11.58
CA GLU A 200 -29.04 -42.14 -10.27
C GLU A 200 -29.41 -43.05 -9.07
N PRO A 201 -30.61 -43.66 -9.03
CA PRO A 201 -30.95 -44.60 -7.96
C PRO A 201 -30.04 -45.85 -7.93
N TYR A 202 -29.51 -46.24 -9.09
CA TYR A 202 -28.76 -47.48 -9.30
C TYR A 202 -27.23 -47.30 -9.21
N ARG A 203 -26.73 -46.07 -9.05
CA ARG A 203 -25.30 -45.79 -8.83
C ARG A 203 -24.86 -46.28 -7.45
N LYS A 204 -23.69 -46.92 -7.41
CA LYS A 204 -23.03 -47.43 -6.19
C LYS A 204 -22.30 -46.33 -5.43
N SER A 205 -21.74 -45.35 -6.15
CA SER A 205 -21.06 -44.19 -5.59
C SER A 205 -21.88 -42.93 -5.83
N ALA A 206 -21.92 -42.05 -4.82
CA ALA A 206 -22.45 -40.70 -4.94
C ALA A 206 -21.49 -39.75 -4.20
N MET A 207 -21.17 -38.61 -4.81
CA MET A 207 -20.23 -37.64 -4.25
C MET A 207 -20.88 -36.27 -4.12
N SER A 208 -20.67 -35.64 -2.97
CA SER A 208 -20.87 -34.21 -2.75
C SER A 208 -19.54 -33.50 -2.96
N VAL A 209 -19.52 -32.39 -3.69
CA VAL A 209 -18.29 -31.64 -3.99
C VAL A 209 -18.38 -30.28 -3.28
N ARG A 210 -17.33 -29.92 -2.54
CA ARG A 210 -17.21 -28.69 -1.77
C ARG A 210 -15.84 -28.07 -2.02
N VAL A 211 -15.72 -26.77 -1.79
CA VAL A 211 -14.45 -26.05 -1.88
C VAL A 211 -13.94 -25.75 -0.47
N ILE A 212 -12.64 -25.93 -0.25
CA ILE A 212 -11.98 -25.50 0.98
C ILE A 212 -11.31 -24.17 0.69
N ALA A 213 -11.91 -23.09 1.19
CA ALA A 213 -11.44 -21.73 1.02
C ALA A 213 -10.37 -21.38 2.07
N GLU A 214 -9.33 -20.69 1.63
CA GLU A 214 -8.37 -20.01 2.51
C GLU A 214 -8.79 -18.53 2.71
N PRO A 215 -8.45 -17.89 3.85
CA PRO A 215 -7.76 -18.43 5.03
C PRO A 215 -8.67 -19.27 5.94
N GLY A 216 -8.08 -20.16 6.75
CA GLY A 216 -8.78 -20.89 7.82
C GLY A 216 -9.43 -22.23 7.43
N LYS A 217 -9.20 -22.75 6.21
CA LYS A 217 -9.77 -24.02 5.71
C LYS A 217 -11.29 -24.11 5.88
N ARG A 218 -11.98 -23.04 5.48
CA ARG A 218 -13.44 -22.95 5.57
C ARG A 218 -14.06 -23.81 4.47
N VAL A 219 -15.01 -24.66 4.83
CA VAL A 219 -15.73 -25.49 3.86
C VAL A 219 -16.87 -24.68 3.27
N ARG A 220 -16.87 -24.51 1.94
CA ARG A 220 -17.88 -23.79 1.17
C ARG A 220 -18.54 -24.71 0.16
N GLU A 221 -19.85 -24.56 0.03
CA GLU A 221 -20.65 -25.24 -0.99
C GLU A 221 -20.74 -24.37 -2.25
N PHE A 222 -21.01 -25.01 -3.38
CA PHE A 222 -21.31 -24.28 -4.62
C PHE A 222 -22.69 -23.64 -4.53
N ASP A 223 -22.88 -22.51 -5.21
CA ASP A 223 -24.19 -21.86 -5.30
C ASP A 223 -25.22 -22.76 -6.03
N ALA A 224 -26.50 -22.38 -6.04
CA ALA A 224 -27.60 -23.11 -6.69
C ALA A 224 -27.32 -23.43 -8.17
N ASP A 225 -26.55 -22.57 -8.85
CA ASP A 225 -26.12 -22.73 -10.25
C ASP A 225 -24.82 -23.53 -10.42
N GLY A 226 -24.22 -24.04 -9.33
CA GLY A 226 -22.96 -24.77 -9.35
C GLY A 226 -21.73 -23.88 -9.56
N ILE A 227 -21.85 -22.57 -9.27
CA ILE A 227 -20.80 -21.57 -9.43
C ILE A 227 -20.14 -21.30 -8.07
N TYR A 228 -18.82 -21.20 -8.06
CA TYR A 228 -18.05 -20.76 -6.91
C TYR A 228 -17.07 -19.66 -7.35
N ARG A 229 -17.08 -18.52 -6.66
CA ARG A 229 -16.17 -17.41 -6.92
C ARG A 229 -14.88 -17.61 -6.14
N HIS A 230 -13.76 -17.62 -6.84
CA HIS A 230 -12.45 -17.88 -6.23
C HIS A 230 -11.48 -16.73 -6.51
N PRO A 231 -10.67 -16.29 -5.53
CA PRO A 231 -9.67 -15.25 -5.75
C PRO A 231 -8.61 -15.67 -6.78
N ARG A 232 -8.30 -14.74 -7.67
CA ARG A 232 -7.24 -14.90 -8.67
C ARG A 232 -5.88 -15.12 -8.00
N GLY A 233 -5.17 -16.17 -8.42
CA GLY A 233 -3.81 -16.47 -8.00
C GLY A 233 -3.69 -17.25 -6.69
N VAL A 234 -4.79 -17.61 -6.04
CA VAL A 234 -4.82 -18.41 -4.81
C VAL A 234 -4.99 -19.90 -5.13
N ASP A 235 -4.47 -20.76 -4.27
CA ASP A 235 -4.63 -22.21 -4.36
C ASP A 235 -6.11 -22.60 -4.16
N LEU A 236 -6.65 -23.37 -5.11
CA LEU A 236 -8.01 -23.88 -5.05
C LEU A 236 -7.99 -25.31 -4.54
N THR A 237 -8.49 -25.54 -3.33
CA THR A 237 -8.63 -26.90 -2.78
C THR A 237 -10.06 -27.38 -2.92
N ILE A 238 -10.25 -28.50 -3.63
CA ILE A 238 -11.55 -29.13 -3.85
C ILE A 238 -11.61 -30.41 -3.04
N GLU A 239 -12.71 -30.57 -2.32
CA GLU A 239 -13.03 -31.77 -1.55
C GLU A 239 -14.26 -32.46 -2.15
N ALA A 240 -14.14 -33.76 -2.43
CA ALA A 240 -15.25 -34.62 -2.77
C ALA A 240 -15.51 -35.60 -1.62
N GLU A 241 -16.69 -35.56 -1.04
CA GLU A 241 -17.14 -36.45 0.03
C GLU A 241 -18.20 -37.44 -0.46
N SER A 242 -17.99 -38.73 -0.20
CA SER A 242 -18.95 -39.78 -0.53
C SER A 242 -20.22 -39.66 0.32
N ALA A 243 -21.40 -39.89 -0.26
CA ALA A 243 -22.71 -39.78 0.42
C ALA A 243 -23.01 -40.96 1.35
N GLU A 244 -23.54 -40.68 2.54
CA GLU A 244 -23.76 -41.67 3.62
C GLU A 244 -24.63 -42.85 3.13
N GLY A 245 -24.20 -44.08 3.38
CA GLY A 245 -24.87 -45.30 2.88
C GLY A 245 -24.51 -45.78 1.45
N LYS A 246 -23.67 -45.04 0.70
CA LYS A 246 -23.12 -45.46 -0.60
C LYS A 246 -21.68 -46.00 -0.49
N VAL A 247 -21.25 -46.80 -1.47
CA VAL A 247 -19.91 -47.42 -1.48
C VAL A 247 -18.87 -46.34 -1.75
N SER A 248 -17.87 -46.24 -0.87
CA SER A 248 -16.74 -45.32 -1.07
C SER A 248 -15.79 -45.88 -2.14
N PRO A 249 -15.56 -45.18 -3.27
CA PRO A 249 -14.70 -45.66 -4.34
C PRO A 249 -13.21 -45.61 -3.95
N GLU A 250 -12.38 -46.43 -4.58
CA GLU A 250 -10.94 -46.49 -4.28
C GLU A 250 -10.15 -45.28 -4.80
N ARG A 251 -10.62 -44.66 -5.90
CA ARG A 251 -9.96 -43.54 -6.57
C ARG A 251 -10.99 -42.52 -7.03
N ALA A 252 -10.65 -41.24 -6.82
CA ALA A 252 -11.35 -40.10 -7.39
C ALA A 252 -10.37 -39.28 -8.24
N THR A 253 -10.88 -38.69 -9.32
CA THR A 253 -10.09 -37.88 -10.26
C THR A 253 -10.88 -36.64 -10.61
N LEU A 254 -10.20 -35.50 -10.54
CA LEU A 254 -10.72 -34.20 -10.95
C LEU A 254 -10.23 -33.93 -12.37
N SER A 255 -11.14 -33.92 -13.34
CA SER A 255 -10.86 -33.41 -14.68
C SER A 255 -11.32 -31.96 -14.76
N PHE A 256 -10.50 -31.09 -15.33
CA PHE A 256 -10.82 -29.67 -15.43
C PHE A 256 -10.55 -29.14 -16.84
N ARG A 257 -11.32 -28.12 -17.21
CA ARG A 257 -11.12 -27.33 -18.41
C ARG A 257 -10.92 -25.88 -17.98
N SER A 258 -9.77 -25.30 -18.30
CA SER A 258 -9.50 -23.89 -18.03
C SER A 258 -9.78 -23.04 -19.26
N PHE A 259 -10.26 -21.81 -19.03
CA PHE A 259 -10.59 -20.83 -20.06
C PHE A 259 -9.71 -19.59 -19.88
N GLY A 260 -8.48 -19.67 -20.40
CA GLY A 260 -7.52 -18.56 -20.33
C GLY A 260 -7.44 -17.75 -21.63
N THR A 261 -6.72 -16.64 -21.58
CA THR A 261 -6.44 -15.77 -22.75
C THR A 261 -5.67 -16.47 -23.86
N SER A 262 -4.90 -17.51 -23.53
CA SER A 262 -4.10 -18.33 -24.45
C SER A 262 -4.87 -19.51 -25.06
N GLY A 263 -6.15 -19.69 -24.71
CA GLY A 263 -7.03 -20.72 -25.24
C GLY A 263 -7.59 -21.67 -24.16
N VAL A 264 -8.23 -22.75 -24.62
CA VAL A 264 -8.85 -23.75 -23.74
C VAL A 264 -7.87 -24.88 -23.44
N ALA A 265 -7.41 -24.99 -22.19
CA ALA A 265 -6.61 -26.13 -21.75
C ALA A 265 -7.47 -27.17 -21.03
N ARG A 266 -7.09 -28.45 -21.15
CA ARG A 266 -7.73 -29.57 -20.46
C ARG A 266 -6.69 -30.27 -19.61
N GLY A 267 -7.04 -30.55 -18.36
CA GLY A 267 -6.17 -31.24 -17.41
C GLY A 267 -6.94 -32.26 -16.59
N SER A 268 -6.20 -33.13 -15.91
CA SER A 268 -6.76 -34.08 -14.97
C SER A 268 -5.81 -34.29 -13.80
N ALA A 269 -6.32 -34.21 -12.59
CA ALA A 269 -5.57 -34.37 -11.35
C ALA A 269 -6.17 -35.53 -10.52
N PRO A 270 -5.36 -36.49 -10.06
CA PRO A 270 -5.82 -37.47 -9.09
C PRO A 270 -6.14 -36.79 -7.76
N MET A 271 -7.21 -37.21 -7.09
CA MET A 271 -7.55 -36.72 -5.75
C MET A 271 -6.93 -37.66 -4.71
N SER A 272 -6.25 -37.09 -3.71
CA SER A 272 -5.70 -37.84 -2.58
C SER A 272 -6.79 -38.16 -1.58
N ARG A 273 -6.75 -39.35 -0.98
CA ARG A 273 -7.73 -39.77 0.01
C ARG A 273 -7.35 -39.17 1.37
N GLY A 274 -8.20 -38.28 1.89
CA GLY A 274 -7.98 -37.56 3.16
C GLY A 274 -8.64 -38.23 4.38
N GLY A 275 -9.47 -39.26 4.17
CA GLY A 275 -10.21 -40.02 5.19
C GLY A 275 -10.98 -41.18 4.55
N ASP A 276 -11.82 -41.89 5.31
CA ASP A 276 -12.54 -43.06 4.79
C ASP A 276 -13.50 -42.72 3.62
N ARG A 277 -13.96 -41.46 3.57
CA ARG A 277 -15.02 -40.99 2.65
C ARG A 277 -14.67 -39.71 1.89
N THR A 278 -13.52 -39.10 2.16
CA THR A 278 -13.16 -37.77 1.63
C THR A 278 -11.94 -37.84 0.71
N PHE A 279 -12.04 -37.16 -0.43
CA PHE A 279 -10.97 -37.04 -1.43
C PHE A 279 -10.67 -35.55 -1.65
N ARG A 280 -9.39 -35.17 -1.64
CA ARG A 280 -8.96 -33.78 -1.79
C ARG A 280 -7.97 -33.63 -2.93
N THR A 281 -8.02 -32.50 -3.61
CA THR A 281 -6.98 -32.10 -4.56
C THR A 281 -6.84 -30.59 -4.54
N THR A 282 -5.62 -30.10 -4.75
CA THR A 282 -5.32 -28.68 -4.73
C THR A 282 -4.75 -28.30 -6.08
N LEU A 283 -5.38 -27.33 -6.74
CA LEU A 283 -4.85 -26.70 -7.93
C LEU A 283 -4.12 -25.44 -7.49
N SER A 284 -2.79 -25.41 -7.68
CA SER A 284 -1.98 -24.29 -7.22
C SER A 284 -2.15 -23.06 -8.10
N ARG A 285 -2.31 -21.89 -7.45
CA ARG A 285 -2.39 -20.55 -8.05
C ARG A 285 -3.29 -20.47 -9.28
N VAL A 286 -4.60 -20.64 -9.08
CA VAL A 286 -5.58 -20.64 -10.18
C VAL A 286 -5.81 -19.21 -10.69
N ILE A 287 -5.58 -18.98 -11.98
CA ILE A 287 -5.66 -17.64 -12.60
C ILE A 287 -6.87 -17.50 -13.54
N ASP A 288 -7.24 -18.57 -14.23
CA ASP A 288 -8.30 -18.59 -15.25
C ASP A 288 -9.57 -19.26 -14.72
N ASP A 289 -10.72 -19.04 -15.37
CA ASP A 289 -11.96 -19.72 -15.04
C ASP A 289 -11.86 -21.23 -15.35
N HIS A 290 -12.47 -22.07 -14.49
CA HIS A 290 -12.42 -23.52 -14.65
C HIS A 290 -13.81 -24.17 -14.66
N GLU A 291 -14.02 -25.11 -15.58
CA GLU A 291 -15.11 -26.09 -15.50
C GLU A 291 -14.56 -27.41 -14.96
N LEU A 292 -15.19 -27.94 -13.91
CA LEU A 292 -14.71 -29.09 -13.14
C LEU A 292 -15.65 -30.29 -13.28
N TRP A 293 -15.05 -31.46 -13.52
CA TRP A 293 -15.70 -32.76 -13.47
C TRP A 293 -15.03 -33.67 -12.46
N VAL A 294 -15.79 -34.15 -11.48
CA VAL A 294 -15.32 -35.12 -10.48
C VAL A 294 -15.78 -36.50 -10.89
N THR A 295 -14.83 -37.39 -11.15
CA THR A 295 -15.07 -38.80 -11.47
C THR A 295 -14.61 -39.68 -10.33
N ALA A 296 -15.50 -40.47 -9.74
CA ALA A 296 -15.18 -41.38 -8.64
C ALA A 296 -16.01 -42.67 -8.71
N GLY A 297 -15.38 -43.80 -9.02
CA GLY A 297 -16.14 -45.04 -9.29
C GLY A 297 -17.13 -44.87 -10.44
N ASP A 298 -18.41 -45.15 -10.25
CA ASP A 298 -19.47 -44.95 -11.25
C ASP A 298 -20.12 -43.55 -11.20
N TYR A 299 -19.60 -42.65 -10.35
CA TYR A 299 -20.06 -41.27 -10.26
C TYR A 299 -19.27 -40.36 -11.21
N VAL A 300 -19.99 -39.59 -12.01
CA VAL A 300 -19.54 -38.38 -12.71
C VAL A 300 -20.63 -37.33 -12.57
N ASN A 301 -20.27 -36.08 -12.28
CA ASN A 301 -21.20 -34.96 -12.23
C ASN A 301 -21.76 -34.65 -13.63
N ARG A 302 -23.08 -34.43 -13.72
CA ARG A 302 -23.78 -34.17 -15.00
C ARG A 302 -23.43 -32.80 -15.57
N HIS A 303 -23.43 -31.78 -14.71
CA HIS A 303 -23.08 -30.41 -15.04
C HIS A 303 -21.72 -30.07 -14.44
N PRO A 304 -20.85 -29.36 -15.17
CA PRO A 304 -19.56 -28.94 -14.63
C PRO A 304 -19.78 -27.96 -13.48
N PHE A 305 -19.03 -28.12 -12.39
CA PHE A 305 -18.90 -27.06 -11.41
C PHE A 305 -18.04 -25.95 -12.01
N ARG A 306 -18.47 -24.70 -11.88
CA ARG A 306 -17.80 -23.55 -12.48
C ARG A 306 -17.08 -22.76 -11.41
N ILE A 307 -15.78 -22.64 -11.56
CA ILE A 307 -14.95 -21.73 -10.76
C ILE A 307 -14.81 -20.45 -11.56
N GLN A 308 -15.42 -19.39 -11.05
CA GLN A 308 -15.29 -18.05 -11.60
C GLN A 308 -14.18 -17.33 -10.85
N ILE A 309 -13.15 -16.90 -11.57
CA ILE A 309 -12.04 -16.17 -10.98
C ILE A 309 -12.42 -14.71 -10.84
N VAL A 310 -12.34 -14.22 -9.61
CA VAL A 310 -12.60 -12.83 -9.27
C VAL A 310 -11.32 -12.17 -8.73
N GLU A 311 -11.16 -10.88 -9.00
CA GLU A 311 -10.07 -10.13 -8.40
C GLU A 311 -10.26 -10.01 -6.89
N PRO A 312 -9.23 -10.26 -6.07
CA PRO A 312 -9.31 -10.10 -4.62
C PRO A 312 -9.51 -8.62 -4.24
N PRO A 313 -10.09 -8.34 -3.07
CA PRO A 313 -10.25 -6.97 -2.58
C PRO A 313 -8.87 -6.38 -2.25
N ARG A 314 -8.59 -5.20 -2.82
CA ARG A 314 -7.39 -4.40 -2.58
C ARG A 314 -7.74 -2.93 -2.38
N ILE A 315 -6.86 -2.22 -1.69
CA ILE A 315 -6.96 -0.76 -1.53
C ILE A 315 -6.32 -0.10 -2.74
N ASP A 316 -7.09 0.71 -3.47
CA ASP A 316 -6.60 1.48 -4.61
C ASP A 316 -6.08 2.87 -4.17
N ARG A 317 -6.64 3.44 -3.09
CA ARG A 317 -6.26 4.77 -2.58
C ARG A 317 -6.40 4.88 -1.06
N ILE A 318 -5.44 5.54 -0.42
CA ILE A 318 -5.48 5.90 1.01
C ILE A 318 -5.31 7.42 1.15
N GLU A 319 -6.22 8.04 1.89
CA GLU A 319 -6.25 9.47 2.22
C GLU A 319 -6.30 9.63 3.74
N LEU A 320 -5.46 10.49 4.30
CA LEU A 320 -5.51 10.86 5.71
C LEU A 320 -6.08 12.26 5.83
N HIS A 321 -7.21 12.40 6.51
CA HIS A 321 -7.73 13.70 6.90
C HIS A 321 -7.18 14.01 8.30
N CYS A 322 -6.18 14.90 8.36
CA CYS A 322 -5.43 15.18 9.58
C CYS A 322 -5.95 16.45 10.26
N ASP A 323 -6.22 16.35 11.55
CA ASP A 323 -6.44 17.45 12.49
C ASP A 323 -5.13 17.64 13.27
N TYR A 324 -4.38 18.67 12.86
CA TYR A 324 -3.05 18.96 13.41
C TYR A 324 -3.16 19.73 14.72
N PRO A 325 -2.24 19.53 15.68
CA PRO A 325 -2.21 20.35 16.87
C PRO A 325 -2.01 21.84 16.51
N GLY A 326 -2.81 22.73 17.09
CA GLY A 326 -2.82 24.16 16.73
C GLY A 326 -1.48 24.89 16.93
N TYR A 327 -0.57 24.37 17.76
CA TYR A 327 0.77 24.94 17.92
C TYR A 327 1.64 24.79 16.67
N THR A 328 1.35 23.81 15.80
CA THR A 328 2.12 23.55 14.58
C THR A 328 1.91 24.61 13.49
N GLY A 329 0.86 25.42 13.60
CA GLY A 329 0.47 26.42 12.60
C GLY A 329 0.01 25.81 11.26
N LEU A 330 -0.29 24.50 11.25
CA LEU A 330 -0.70 23.76 10.05
C LEU A 330 -2.21 23.81 9.77
N ASP A 331 -2.98 24.55 10.56
CA ASP A 331 -4.43 24.74 10.40
C ASP A 331 -4.81 25.17 8.96
N ALA A 332 -3.96 25.96 8.30
CA ALA A 332 -4.19 26.40 6.92
C ALA A 332 -4.16 25.26 5.87
N VAL A 333 -3.63 24.08 6.24
CA VAL A 333 -3.51 22.90 5.39
C VAL A 333 -4.44 21.77 5.85
N GLU A 334 -5.14 21.94 6.97
CA GLU A 334 -6.05 20.95 7.59
C GLU A 334 -7.14 20.45 6.63
N ASP A 335 -7.67 21.34 5.78
CA ASP A 335 -8.70 21.01 4.78
C ASP A 335 -8.19 20.13 3.61
N ARG A 336 -6.88 19.91 3.50
CA ARG A 336 -6.29 19.12 2.40
C ARG A 336 -5.95 17.70 2.86
N PRO A 337 -6.59 16.66 2.30
CA PRO A 337 -6.24 15.30 2.65
C PRO A 337 -4.81 14.98 2.24
N VAL A 338 -4.07 14.33 3.14
CA VAL A 338 -2.73 13.81 2.85
C VAL A 338 -2.90 12.52 2.05
N LEU A 339 -2.57 12.59 0.76
CA LEU A 339 -2.55 11.43 -0.13
C LEU A 339 -1.31 10.59 0.18
N VAL A 340 -1.54 9.35 0.59
CA VAL A 340 -0.47 8.39 0.89
C VAL A 340 0.07 7.84 -0.43
N GLN A 341 1.13 8.46 -0.96
CA GLN A 341 1.78 8.02 -2.22
C GLN A 341 2.74 6.84 -2.00
N SER A 342 3.25 6.68 -0.78
CA SER A 342 4.21 5.65 -0.36
C SER A 342 3.63 4.81 0.77
N LEU A 343 4.16 3.59 1.00
CA LEU A 343 3.79 2.71 2.12
C LEU A 343 4.12 3.29 3.52
N GLN A 344 4.65 4.52 3.58
CA GLN A 344 4.96 5.23 4.82
C GLN A 344 4.50 6.69 4.70
N THR A 345 4.03 7.26 5.80
CA THR A 345 3.69 8.68 5.93
C THR A 345 4.10 9.20 7.30
N SER A 346 4.70 10.40 7.32
CA SER A 346 5.11 11.09 8.55
C SER A 346 4.07 12.13 8.96
N LEU A 347 3.64 12.11 10.21
CA LEU A 347 2.73 13.10 10.81
C LEU A 347 3.39 13.70 12.06
N PRO A 348 3.14 14.97 12.42
CA PRO A 348 3.53 15.49 13.73
C PRO A 348 2.92 14.66 14.86
N MET A 349 3.60 14.56 15.99
CA MET A 349 3.04 13.92 17.19
C MET A 349 1.72 14.59 17.61
N GLU A 350 0.87 13.82 18.29
CA GLU A 350 -0.43 14.26 18.81
C GLU A 350 -1.49 14.63 17.73
N THR A 351 -1.17 14.38 16.45
CA THR A 351 -2.11 14.55 15.33
C THR A 351 -3.20 13.49 15.35
N ALA A 352 -4.46 13.93 15.36
CA ALA A 352 -5.62 13.07 15.12
C ALA A 352 -5.86 12.99 13.61
N PHE A 353 -6.20 11.82 13.08
CA PHE A 353 -6.46 11.67 11.65
C PHE A 353 -7.55 10.62 11.37
N GLU A 354 -8.33 10.86 10.32
CA GLU A 354 -9.27 9.89 9.78
C GLU A 354 -8.62 9.17 8.58
N LEU A 355 -8.28 7.89 8.76
CA LEU A 355 -7.79 7.03 7.69
C LEU A 355 -8.96 6.67 6.76
N ARG A 356 -9.00 7.24 5.56
CA ARG A 356 -9.96 6.88 4.51
C ARG A 356 -9.29 6.03 3.45
N ALA A 357 -9.77 4.81 3.28
CA ALA A 357 -9.25 3.90 2.27
C ALA A 357 -10.36 3.49 1.30
N THR A 358 -10.09 3.63 0.01
CA THR A 358 -10.99 3.26 -1.09
C THR A 358 -10.51 1.95 -1.72
N ALA A 359 -11.38 0.95 -1.77
CA ALA A 359 -11.10 -0.35 -2.37
C ALA A 359 -11.62 -0.46 -3.81
N ASN A 360 -11.09 -1.44 -4.55
CA ASN A 360 -11.52 -1.75 -5.92
C ASN A 360 -12.94 -2.35 -6.01
N LYS A 361 -13.50 -2.82 -4.88
CA LYS A 361 -14.77 -3.54 -4.79
C LYS A 361 -15.48 -3.27 -3.45
N PRO A 362 -16.81 -3.45 -3.39
CA PRO A 362 -17.57 -3.29 -2.15
C PRO A 362 -17.12 -4.27 -1.05
N LEU A 363 -16.88 -3.72 0.13
CA LEU A 363 -16.36 -4.42 1.29
C LEU A 363 -17.47 -4.75 2.29
N VAL A 364 -17.33 -5.91 2.94
CA VAL A 364 -18.18 -6.34 4.04
C VAL A 364 -17.47 -6.15 5.37
N ALA A 365 -16.18 -6.45 5.45
CA ALA A 365 -15.41 -6.26 6.68
C ALA A 365 -13.99 -5.78 6.36
N ALA A 366 -13.39 -5.11 7.33
CA ALA A 366 -11.98 -4.76 7.31
C ALA A 366 -11.35 -5.00 8.68
N VAL A 367 -10.11 -5.45 8.65
CA VAL A 367 -9.29 -5.70 9.83
C VAL A 367 -8.01 -4.88 9.70
N ILE A 368 -7.77 -3.99 10.65
CA ILE A 368 -6.53 -3.23 10.76
C ILE A 368 -5.76 -3.78 11.96
N ARG A 369 -4.59 -4.36 11.72
CA ARG A 369 -3.76 -4.93 12.79
C ARG A 369 -2.37 -4.31 12.81
N CYS A 370 -1.84 -4.12 14.00
CA CYS A 370 -0.43 -3.87 14.25
C CYS A 370 0.04 -4.82 15.38
N GLU A 371 1.23 -4.57 15.92
CA GLU A 371 1.75 -5.34 17.05
C GLU A 371 0.92 -5.13 18.33
N GLN A 372 0.44 -3.91 18.55
CA GLN A 372 -0.24 -3.49 19.79
C GLN A 372 -1.75 -3.69 19.77
N PHE A 373 -2.41 -3.69 18.60
CA PHE A 373 -3.85 -3.92 18.50
C PHE A 373 -4.28 -4.59 17.19
N GLU A 374 -5.50 -5.12 17.21
CA GLU A 374 -6.23 -5.60 16.05
C GLU A 374 -7.66 -5.06 16.09
N LEU A 375 -7.96 -4.14 15.19
CA LEU A 375 -9.26 -3.50 15.02
C LEU A 375 -10.05 -4.24 13.94
N ARG A 376 -11.25 -4.71 14.27
CA ARG A 376 -12.17 -5.42 13.37
C ARG A 376 -13.49 -4.66 13.28
N PHE A 377 -13.94 -4.35 12.07
CA PHE A 377 -15.24 -3.72 11.85
C PHE A 377 -15.91 -4.26 10.59
N ARG A 378 -17.24 -4.33 10.63
CA ARG A 378 -18.09 -4.94 9.58
C ARG A 378 -19.18 -3.97 9.17
N ARG A 379 -19.56 -3.96 7.90
CA ARG A 379 -20.66 -3.15 7.36
C ARG A 379 -22.01 -3.71 7.84
N ASN A 380 -22.89 -2.84 8.30
CA ASN A 380 -24.25 -3.20 8.70
C ASN A 380 -25.02 -3.79 7.52
N SER A 381 -25.51 -5.03 7.67
CA SER A 381 -26.45 -5.62 6.71
C SER A 381 -27.89 -5.26 7.10
N PRO A 382 -28.78 -4.96 6.15
CA PRO A 382 -30.18 -4.67 6.45
C PRO A 382 -30.86 -5.91 7.05
N GLY A 383 -31.06 -5.92 8.38
CA GLY A 383 -31.72 -6.99 9.13
C GLY A 383 -30.95 -7.60 10.30
N GLY A 384 -29.69 -7.20 10.54
CA GLY A 384 -28.88 -7.68 11.67
C GLY A 384 -29.13 -6.93 12.99
N SER A 385 -28.91 -7.60 14.12
CA SER A 385 -29.02 -6.97 15.46
C SER A 385 -27.92 -5.90 15.66
N SER A 386 -28.26 -4.78 16.31
CA SER A 386 -27.38 -3.61 16.46
C SER A 386 -26.10 -3.85 17.28
N ASP A 387 -26.04 -4.92 18.07
CA ASP A 387 -24.89 -5.24 18.92
C ASP A 387 -23.83 -6.12 18.23
N GLU A 388 -24.19 -6.90 17.20
CA GLU A 388 -23.24 -7.74 16.46
C GLU A 388 -22.30 -6.97 15.51
N HIS A 389 -22.64 -5.71 15.20
CA HIS A 389 -21.96 -4.95 14.15
C HIS A 389 -21.04 -3.84 14.67
N ARG A 390 -20.86 -3.76 16.00
CA ARG A 390 -19.99 -2.75 16.57
C ARG A 390 -18.52 -3.07 16.28
N PRO A 391 -17.69 -2.06 15.98
CA PRO A 391 -16.25 -2.23 15.87
C PRO A 391 -15.65 -2.81 17.15
N VAL A 392 -14.83 -3.85 16.99
CA VAL A 392 -14.15 -4.55 18.07
C VAL A 392 -12.66 -4.27 17.99
N LEU A 393 -12.09 -3.74 19.08
CA LEU A 393 -10.66 -3.50 19.22
C LEU A 393 -10.05 -4.55 20.15
N ILE A 394 -9.17 -5.39 19.62
CA ILE A 394 -8.39 -6.35 20.41
C ILE A 394 -7.06 -5.68 20.75
N VAL A 395 -6.90 -5.23 21.99
CA VAL A 395 -5.65 -4.64 22.47
C VAL A 395 -4.75 -5.75 23.02
N ARG A 396 -3.48 -5.76 22.62
CA ARG A 396 -2.47 -6.69 23.11
C ARG A 396 -1.60 -5.97 24.13
N ASP A 397 -1.57 -6.46 25.35
CA ASP A 397 -0.71 -5.88 26.38
C ASP A 397 0.75 -6.28 26.14
N ALA A 398 1.64 -5.30 26.12
CA ALA A 398 3.06 -5.49 25.89
C ALA A 398 3.76 -6.19 27.06
N ALA A 399 3.20 -6.13 28.28
CA ALA A 399 3.81 -6.70 29.48
C ALA A 399 3.57 -8.22 29.63
N ASP A 400 2.33 -8.68 29.39
CA ASP A 400 1.92 -10.06 29.67
C ASP A 400 1.48 -10.85 28.42
N GLY A 401 1.44 -10.22 27.23
CA GLY A 401 0.98 -10.85 25.99
C GLY A 401 -0.50 -11.25 25.99
N THR A 402 -1.25 -10.82 26.99
CA THR A 402 -2.69 -11.07 27.09
C THR A 402 -3.44 -10.14 26.13
N ALA A 403 -4.42 -10.70 25.41
CA ALA A 403 -5.27 -9.94 24.50
C ALA A 403 -6.59 -9.65 25.20
N ARG A 404 -6.98 -8.38 25.25
CA ARG A 404 -8.27 -7.93 25.77
C ARG A 404 -9.12 -7.40 24.63
N THR A 405 -10.42 -7.68 24.67
CA THR A 405 -11.36 -7.23 23.66
C THR A 405 -12.14 -6.04 24.20
N VAL A 406 -12.09 -4.92 23.49
CA VAL A 406 -12.79 -3.68 23.82
C VAL A 406 -13.80 -3.41 22.71
N GLN A 407 -15.08 -3.31 23.07
CA GLN A 407 -16.10 -2.83 22.14
C GLN A 407 -16.04 -1.31 22.08
N LEU A 408 -15.77 -0.75 20.90
CA LEU A 408 -15.73 0.71 20.73
C LEU A 408 -17.16 1.27 20.65
N GLY A 409 -17.35 2.44 21.25
CA GLY A 409 -18.59 3.20 21.18
C GLY A 409 -18.56 4.20 20.01
N GLY A 410 -19.73 4.51 19.47
CA GLY A 410 -19.89 5.59 18.48
C GLY A 410 -19.53 5.25 17.03
N THR A 411 -19.94 6.20 16.18
CA THR A 411 -19.93 6.28 14.71
C THR A 411 -20.70 5.19 13.95
N ASP A 412 -21.93 5.54 13.55
CA ASP A 412 -22.85 4.72 12.73
C ASP A 412 -22.34 4.40 11.31
N HIS A 413 -21.19 4.93 10.87
CA HIS A 413 -20.71 4.84 9.48
C HIS A 413 -19.18 4.65 9.35
N TRP A 414 -18.64 3.52 9.82
CA TRP A 414 -17.25 3.08 9.52
C TRP A 414 -17.05 2.75 8.03
N PHE A 415 -18.14 2.43 7.33
CA PHE A 415 -18.19 2.27 5.89
C PHE A 415 -19.06 3.37 5.28
N ALA A 416 -18.66 3.87 4.11
CA ALA A 416 -19.51 4.71 3.28
C ALA A 416 -20.67 3.88 2.71
N GLU A 417 -21.75 4.56 2.28
CA GLU A 417 -22.96 3.91 1.72
C GLU A 417 -22.66 3.05 0.48
N ASP A 418 -21.62 3.41 -0.28
CA ASP A 418 -21.17 2.67 -1.46
C ASP A 418 -20.50 1.34 -1.14
N GLY A 419 -20.09 1.12 0.12
CA GLY A 419 -19.28 -0.03 0.55
C GLY A 419 -17.84 -0.04 0.01
N LEU A 420 -17.45 0.93 -0.81
CA LEU A 420 -16.12 1.00 -1.42
C LEU A 420 -15.11 1.68 -0.50
N THR A 421 -15.58 2.59 0.35
CA THR A 421 -14.71 3.37 1.24
C THR A 421 -14.97 3.02 2.70
N PHE A 422 -13.92 2.78 3.46
CA PHE A 422 -13.99 2.71 4.92
C PHE A 422 -13.18 3.82 5.58
N ARG A 423 -13.56 4.17 6.81
CA ARG A 423 -12.99 5.25 7.60
C ARG A 423 -12.60 4.74 8.99
N ALA A 424 -11.37 4.99 9.41
CA ALA A 424 -10.88 4.63 10.73
C ALA A 424 -10.21 5.84 11.41
N PRO A 425 -10.86 6.48 12.40
CA PRO A 425 -10.28 7.57 13.16
C PRO A 425 -9.20 7.08 14.14
N MET A 426 -8.00 7.66 14.04
CA MET A 426 -6.80 7.30 14.80
C MET A 426 -6.06 8.54 15.29
N LYS A 427 -5.18 8.41 16.28
CA LYS A 427 -4.36 9.50 16.81
C LYS A 427 -2.94 9.00 17.06
N VAL A 428 -1.93 9.67 16.47
CA VAL A 428 -0.52 9.39 16.80
C VAL A 428 -0.21 10.03 18.14
N SER A 429 0.23 9.26 19.14
CA SER A 429 0.58 9.79 20.47
C SER A 429 1.91 9.24 20.96
N LEU A 430 2.69 10.07 21.67
CA LEU A 430 3.92 9.62 22.33
C LEU A 430 3.62 8.56 23.41
N LYS A 431 2.48 8.69 24.09
CA LYS A 431 1.98 7.75 25.10
C LYS A 431 0.97 6.75 24.52
N GLY A 432 0.98 6.55 23.20
CA GLY A 432 -0.04 5.76 22.50
C GLY A 432 -0.20 4.33 23.05
N VAL A 433 0.88 3.68 23.51
CA VAL A 433 0.82 2.34 24.12
C VAL A 433 0.09 2.35 25.46
N GLU A 434 0.38 3.34 26.32
CA GLU A 434 -0.25 3.49 27.64
C GLU A 434 -1.73 3.88 27.49
N GLU A 435 -2.02 4.82 26.58
CA GLU A 435 -3.39 5.23 26.26
C GLU A 435 -4.22 4.03 25.76
N LEU A 436 -3.67 3.24 24.84
CA LEU A 436 -4.29 2.02 24.32
C LEU A 436 -4.54 0.97 25.42
N ALA A 437 -3.61 0.84 26.37
CA ALA A 437 -3.75 -0.03 27.55
C ALA A 437 -4.73 0.49 28.60
N SER A 438 -5.08 1.78 28.57
CA SER A 438 -6.07 2.39 29.47
C SER A 438 -7.52 2.37 28.93
N LEU A 439 -7.72 2.03 27.65
CA LEU A 439 -9.04 2.01 27.02
C LEU A 439 -10.02 1.05 27.74
N THR A 440 -11.28 1.47 27.85
CA THR A 440 -12.40 0.75 28.48
C THR A 440 -13.55 0.52 27.50
N GLU A 441 -14.51 -0.34 27.87
CA GLU A 441 -15.70 -0.61 27.03
C GLU A 441 -16.48 0.68 26.73
N GLY A 442 -16.87 0.87 25.46
CA GLY A 442 -17.58 2.06 25.01
C GLY A 442 -16.69 3.26 24.72
N ALA A 443 -15.35 3.11 24.73
CA ALA A 443 -14.43 4.17 24.32
C ALA A 443 -14.77 4.72 22.93
N LEU A 444 -14.83 6.04 22.82
CA LEU A 444 -15.08 6.74 21.56
C LEU A 444 -13.75 6.91 20.81
N PRO A 445 -13.76 6.85 19.46
CA PRO A 445 -12.59 7.22 18.66
C PRO A 445 -12.16 8.68 18.91
N PRO A 446 -10.91 9.06 18.60
CA PRO A 446 -9.90 8.32 17.81
C PRO A 446 -9.10 7.26 18.58
N ILE A 447 -8.63 6.23 17.88
CA ILE A 447 -7.81 5.15 18.46
C ILE A 447 -6.34 5.61 18.60
N PRO A 448 -5.74 5.58 19.80
CA PRO A 448 -4.35 5.96 19.99
C PRO A 448 -3.40 4.92 19.37
N ILE A 449 -2.44 5.38 18.57
CA ILE A 449 -1.40 4.55 17.96
C ILE A 449 -0.01 5.02 18.41
N PRO A 450 0.97 4.12 18.53
CA PRO A 450 2.32 4.47 18.97
C PRO A 450 3.05 5.35 17.95
N PRO A 451 4.19 5.97 18.33
CA PRO A 451 5.02 6.80 17.45
C PRO A 451 5.38 6.17 16.12
N VAL A 452 5.58 4.85 16.08
CA VAL A 452 5.81 4.10 14.83
C VAL A 452 4.83 2.95 14.81
N ALA A 453 3.84 3.02 13.91
CA ALA A 453 2.77 2.05 13.81
C ALA A 453 2.73 1.44 12.39
N PRO A 454 3.28 0.23 12.19
CA PRO A 454 3.07 -0.52 10.96
C PRO A 454 1.66 -1.14 10.95
N LEU A 455 0.74 -0.53 10.23
CA LEU A 455 -0.64 -0.98 10.07
C LEU A 455 -0.73 -1.98 8.91
N GLN A 456 -1.27 -3.17 9.17
CA GLN A 456 -1.61 -4.16 8.16
C GLN A 456 -3.13 -4.22 8.01
N ILE A 457 -3.62 -3.94 6.80
CA ILE A 457 -5.04 -3.90 6.48
C ILE A 457 -5.40 -5.13 5.67
N LEU A 458 -6.34 -5.93 6.20
CA LEU A 458 -6.94 -7.07 5.53
C LEU A 458 -8.41 -6.77 5.24
N LEU A 459 -8.87 -7.11 4.04
CA LEU A 459 -10.22 -6.82 3.57
C LEU A 459 -11.00 -8.11 3.29
N GLU A 460 -12.32 -8.03 3.48
CA GLU A 460 -13.31 -9.04 3.13
C GLU A 460 -14.38 -8.37 2.25
N ASP A 461 -14.65 -8.94 1.08
CA ASP A 461 -15.66 -8.43 0.13
C ASP A 461 -17.03 -9.13 0.23
N GLU A 462 -17.99 -8.69 -0.59
CA GLU A 462 -19.34 -9.29 -0.67
C GLU A 462 -19.35 -10.71 -1.24
N ASP A 463 -18.30 -11.11 -1.97
CA ASP A 463 -18.14 -12.45 -2.54
C ASP A 463 -17.46 -13.43 -1.56
N ASP A 464 -17.27 -13.05 -0.28
CA ASP A 464 -16.53 -13.80 0.75
C ASP A 464 -15.05 -14.05 0.36
N VAL A 465 -14.49 -13.18 -0.47
CA VAL A 465 -13.09 -13.20 -0.90
C VAL A 465 -12.28 -12.26 -0.01
N PHE A 466 -11.10 -12.74 0.38
CA PHE A 466 -10.18 -12.06 1.28
C PHE A 466 -9.01 -11.48 0.50
N SER A 467 -8.42 -10.39 1.03
CA SER A 467 -7.14 -9.90 0.52
C SER A 467 -6.06 -10.99 0.62
N THR A 468 -5.35 -11.24 -0.48
CA THR A 468 -4.27 -12.24 -0.53
C THR A 468 -3.04 -11.80 0.27
N GLU A 469 -2.73 -10.51 0.21
CA GLU A 469 -1.65 -9.87 0.95
C GLU A 469 -2.21 -8.68 1.74
N PRO A 470 -1.81 -8.50 3.01
CA PRO A 470 -2.23 -7.34 3.78
C PRO A 470 -1.62 -6.07 3.20
N THR A 471 -2.45 -5.06 2.95
CA THR A 471 -1.95 -3.73 2.56
C THR A 471 -1.24 -3.12 3.77
N SER A 472 0.05 -2.80 3.63
CA SER A 472 0.85 -2.28 4.74
C SER A 472 0.99 -0.76 4.65
N LEU A 473 0.76 -0.07 5.76
CA LEU A 473 0.90 1.37 5.92
C LEU A 473 1.64 1.68 7.21
N THR A 474 2.80 2.31 7.12
CA THR A 474 3.56 2.74 8.29
C THR A 474 3.28 4.21 8.58
N ILE A 475 2.67 4.49 9.72
CA ILE A 475 2.54 5.86 10.23
C ILE A 475 3.73 6.14 11.16
N THR A 476 4.45 7.23 10.89
CA THR A 476 5.58 7.68 11.71
C THR A 476 5.26 9.05 12.29
N GLY A 477 5.19 9.14 13.61
CA GLY A 477 5.10 10.41 14.31
C GLY A 477 6.46 11.09 14.36
N VAL A 478 6.51 12.38 14.08
CA VAL A 478 7.68 13.24 14.25
C VAL A 478 7.47 14.05 15.52
N ALA A 479 8.32 13.81 16.52
CA ALA A 479 8.30 14.57 17.76
C ALA A 479 8.79 16.00 17.54
N ASP A 480 8.27 16.92 18.33
CA ASP A 480 8.77 18.30 18.37
C ASP A 480 10.18 18.34 18.95
N LEU A 481 11.02 19.26 18.47
CA LEU A 481 12.40 19.45 18.92
C LEU A 481 12.50 20.70 19.78
N ASP A 482 13.43 20.68 20.74
CA ASP A 482 13.68 21.86 21.58
C ASP A 482 14.16 23.06 20.72
N PRO A 483 13.72 24.30 21.02
CA PRO A 483 14.19 25.49 20.32
C PRO A 483 15.70 25.66 20.37
N VAL A 484 16.30 26.14 19.28
CA VAL A 484 17.74 26.45 19.23
C VAL A 484 17.95 27.95 19.42
N VAL A 485 18.69 28.33 20.48
CA VAL A 485 18.96 29.72 20.85
C VAL A 485 20.42 30.07 20.55
N ASP A 486 20.70 30.69 19.41
CA ASP A 486 22.03 31.18 19.03
C ASP A 486 22.12 32.70 19.24
N VAL A 487 22.56 33.10 20.43
CA VAL A 487 22.67 34.51 20.85
C VAL A 487 24.08 34.83 21.31
N ARG A 488 24.50 36.09 21.12
CA ARG A 488 25.79 36.63 21.53
C ARG A 488 25.64 38.05 22.08
N LEU A 489 26.52 38.42 22.99
CA LEU A 489 26.70 39.81 23.41
C LEU A 489 27.51 40.57 22.36
N SER A 490 27.09 41.78 22.03
CA SER A 490 27.79 42.66 21.07
C SER A 490 28.39 43.85 21.79
N GLY A 491 29.66 44.18 21.52
CA GLY A 491 30.27 45.40 22.07
C GLY A 491 30.32 45.46 23.59
N VAL A 492 30.36 44.30 24.27
CA VAL A 492 30.51 44.20 25.73
C VAL A 492 31.43 43.02 26.04
N SER A 493 32.38 43.23 26.94
CA SER A 493 33.27 42.17 27.43
C SER A 493 32.67 41.44 28.64
N ASN A 494 33.41 40.51 29.24
CA ASN A 494 32.99 39.84 30.47
C ASN A 494 32.98 40.74 31.72
N VAL A 495 33.24 42.04 31.55
CA VAL A 495 33.39 43.02 32.62
C VAL A 495 32.50 44.22 32.30
N VAL A 496 31.59 44.55 33.21
CA VAL A 496 30.52 45.52 32.96
C VAL A 496 30.31 46.46 34.14
N THR A 497 29.70 47.62 33.91
CA THR A 497 29.34 48.54 34.99
C THR A 497 27.91 48.32 35.49
N ARG A 498 27.59 48.88 36.66
CA ARG A 498 26.24 48.88 37.23
C ARG A 498 25.17 49.53 36.34
N LEU A 499 25.59 50.43 35.45
CA LEU A 499 24.71 51.19 34.56
C LEU A 499 24.66 50.62 33.14
N ALA A 500 25.28 49.46 32.90
CA ALA A 500 25.42 48.92 31.57
C ALA A 500 24.06 48.51 30.94
N GLU A 501 23.97 48.71 29.63
CA GLU A 501 22.97 48.13 28.76
C GLU A 501 23.67 47.08 27.88
N LEU A 502 23.25 45.83 28.01
CA LEU A 502 23.83 44.69 27.30
C LEU A 502 23.02 44.42 26.03
N PRO A 503 23.52 44.75 24.84
CA PRO A 503 22.86 44.38 23.60
C PRO A 503 23.12 42.90 23.30
N VAL A 504 22.05 42.11 23.30
CA VAL A 504 22.05 40.71 22.92
C VAL A 504 21.54 40.62 21.49
N ARG A 505 22.34 39.99 20.61
CA ARG A 505 22.01 39.79 19.20
C ARG A 505 22.07 38.30 18.88
N GLY A 506 21.18 37.83 18.03
CA GLY A 506 21.13 36.43 17.68
C GLY A 506 19.83 36.02 17.03
N ARG A 507 19.71 34.71 16.81
CA ARG A 507 18.52 34.09 16.26
C ARG A 507 18.06 32.93 17.13
N ILE A 508 16.74 32.83 17.25
CA ILE A 508 16.07 31.71 17.87
C ILE A 508 15.32 30.98 16.76
N THR A 509 15.60 29.70 16.61
CA THR A 509 15.02 28.87 15.54
C THR A 509 14.31 27.66 16.13
N ASP A 510 13.13 27.36 15.60
CA ASP A 510 12.29 26.25 16.02
C ASP A 510 11.49 25.67 14.84
N ASP A 511 11.16 24.38 14.90
CA ASP A 511 10.49 23.66 13.81
C ASP A 511 9.03 24.13 13.63
N TYR A 512 8.32 24.36 14.74
CA TYR A 512 6.91 24.77 14.75
C TYR A 512 6.69 26.21 15.21
N GLY A 513 7.72 26.84 15.77
CA GLY A 513 7.75 28.26 16.07
C GLY A 513 7.92 28.54 17.56
N VAL A 514 8.57 29.66 17.85
CA VAL A 514 8.84 30.08 19.22
C VAL A 514 7.65 30.88 19.74
N ARG A 515 7.10 30.50 20.89
CA ARG A 515 5.97 31.21 21.51
C ARG A 515 6.44 32.37 22.37
N LYS A 516 7.46 32.13 23.19
CA LYS A 516 7.99 33.11 24.15
C LYS A 516 9.51 33.12 24.14
N ALA A 517 10.07 34.30 24.33
CA ALA A 517 11.48 34.47 24.63
C ALA A 517 11.65 35.40 25.84
N GLU A 518 12.58 35.03 26.73
CA GLU A 518 12.84 35.73 28.00
C GLU A 518 14.34 35.78 28.30
N PHE A 519 14.82 36.87 28.91
CA PHE A 519 16.14 36.93 29.53
C PHE A 519 16.08 36.27 30.90
N GLY A 520 16.90 35.25 31.11
CA GLY A 520 17.13 34.65 32.42
C GLY A 520 18.42 35.19 33.01
N TYR A 521 18.36 35.68 34.25
CA TYR A 521 19.56 36.09 34.96
C TYR A 521 19.62 35.56 36.38
N GLU A 522 20.84 35.31 36.83
CA GLU A 522 21.19 34.83 38.15
C GLU A 522 22.35 35.66 38.72
N ILE A 523 22.17 36.15 39.94
CA ILE A 523 23.21 36.92 40.63
C ILE A 523 23.97 35.94 41.52
N LEU A 524 25.24 35.73 41.18
CA LEU A 524 26.13 34.85 41.93
C LEU A 524 26.63 35.58 43.19
N PRO A 525 26.73 34.86 44.33
CA PRO A 525 27.29 35.42 45.55
C PRO A 525 28.78 35.74 45.37
N ASP A 526 29.25 36.69 46.16
CA ASP A 526 30.68 36.99 46.27
C ASP A 526 31.42 35.71 46.70
N PRO A 527 32.62 35.38 46.16
CA PRO A 527 33.42 34.27 46.67
C PRO A 527 33.62 34.26 48.19
N ALA A 528 33.62 35.42 48.87
CA ALA A 528 33.65 35.49 50.33
C ALA A 528 32.33 34.98 50.97
N ASP A 529 31.17 35.40 50.45
CA ASP A 529 29.85 35.02 50.94
C ASP A 529 29.47 33.57 50.56
N ALA A 530 30.00 33.06 49.45
CA ALA A 530 29.82 31.68 49.02
C ALA A 530 30.48 30.68 49.99
N ALA A 531 31.57 31.07 50.64
CA ALA A 531 32.24 30.28 51.67
C ALA A 531 31.41 30.18 52.97
N GLU A 532 30.50 31.13 53.22
CA GLU A 532 29.55 31.12 54.35
C GLU A 532 28.22 30.40 54.04
N GLY A 533 28.09 29.77 52.86
CA GLY A 533 26.92 28.97 52.49
C GLY A 533 25.72 29.77 51.97
N VAL A 534 25.91 31.05 51.60
CA VAL A 534 24.88 31.87 50.95
C VAL A 534 24.61 31.31 49.55
N LYS A 535 23.36 30.88 49.30
CA LYS A 535 22.94 30.36 47.98
C LYS A 535 22.79 31.51 46.98
N ALA A 536 23.10 31.22 45.72
CA ALA A 536 22.85 32.15 44.62
C ALA A 536 21.37 32.53 44.52
N ALA A 537 21.10 33.73 44.00
CA ALA A 537 19.74 34.22 43.85
C ALA A 537 18.97 33.31 42.88
N ALA A 538 17.69 33.03 43.16
CA ALA A 538 16.85 32.26 42.25
C ALA A 538 16.82 32.90 40.86
N LEU A 539 16.84 32.07 39.81
CA LEU A 539 16.72 32.49 38.41
C LEU A 539 15.50 33.41 38.23
N LYS A 540 15.74 34.62 37.72
CA LYS A 540 14.68 35.57 37.37
C LYS A 540 14.57 35.69 35.87
N LEU A 541 13.33 35.64 35.37
CA LEU A 541 12.99 35.74 33.95
C LEU A 541 12.39 37.12 33.67
N VAL A 542 12.86 37.76 32.60
CA VAL A 542 12.39 39.06 32.12
C VAL A 542 12.00 38.91 30.65
N PRO A 543 10.74 39.19 30.26
CA PRO A 543 10.31 39.01 28.89
C PRO A 543 11.05 39.95 27.94
N LEU A 544 11.36 39.46 26.73
CA LEU A 544 11.84 40.32 25.65
C LEU A 544 10.76 41.34 25.25
N LYS A 545 11.20 42.53 24.85
CA LYS A 545 10.37 43.64 24.36
C LYS A 545 9.61 43.25 23.09
N LEU A 546 10.29 42.56 22.18
CA LEU A 546 9.68 41.97 21.00
C LEU A 546 9.49 40.48 21.26
N GLN A 547 8.25 40.00 21.20
CA GLN A 547 7.96 38.58 21.35
C GLN A 547 7.95 37.88 19.99
N PRO A 548 8.40 36.61 19.90
CA PRO A 548 8.49 35.89 18.63
C PRO A 548 7.15 35.58 17.96
N ALA A 549 6.05 35.59 18.70
CA ALA A 549 4.68 35.41 18.19
C ALA A 549 4.51 34.19 17.25
N ASN A 550 5.08 33.04 17.64
CA ASN A 550 5.04 31.76 16.91
C ASN A 550 5.78 31.79 15.55
N GLN A 551 6.77 32.65 15.39
CA GLN A 551 7.67 32.60 14.22
C GLN A 551 8.69 31.48 14.36
N ARG A 552 8.96 30.77 13.26
CA ARG A 552 9.99 29.71 13.18
C ARG A 552 11.41 30.23 13.32
N GLU A 553 11.68 31.42 12.79
CA GLU A 553 12.95 32.11 12.95
C GLU A 553 12.66 33.49 13.53
N PHE A 554 13.23 33.76 14.70
CA PHE A 554 13.07 35.03 15.39
C PHE A 554 14.44 35.68 15.60
N ALA A 555 14.59 36.90 15.09
CA ALA A 555 15.76 37.72 15.35
C ALA A 555 15.60 38.48 16.68
N VAL A 556 16.59 38.34 17.57
CA VAL A 556 16.58 39.01 18.87
C VAL A 556 16.87 40.51 18.68
N GLY A 557 15.81 41.31 18.73
CA GLY A 557 15.83 42.78 18.57
C GLY A 557 15.58 43.26 17.13
N PRO A 558 15.35 44.59 16.94
CA PRO A 558 15.15 45.16 15.61
C PRO A 558 16.41 45.00 14.74
N GLU A 559 16.22 44.81 13.43
CA GLU A 559 17.27 44.45 12.44
C GLU A 559 18.61 45.14 12.73
N GLY A 560 19.60 44.33 13.12
CA GLY A 560 20.98 44.76 13.35
C GLY A 560 21.28 45.43 14.70
N ALA A 561 20.29 45.91 15.47
CA ALA A 561 20.54 46.64 16.71
C ALA A 561 20.68 45.72 17.94
N GLY A 562 19.98 44.57 17.95
CA GLY A 562 19.90 43.68 19.11
C GLY A 562 18.95 44.19 20.20
N GLU A 563 18.50 43.29 21.05
CA GLU A 563 17.69 43.66 22.21
C GLU A 563 18.59 44.01 23.41
N ARG A 564 18.27 45.11 24.11
CA ARG A 564 19.08 45.63 25.21
C ARG A 564 18.54 45.21 26.57
N PHE A 565 19.36 44.51 27.35
CA PHE A 565 19.11 44.19 28.75
C PHE A 565 19.78 45.21 29.68
N SER A 566 19.01 45.93 30.51
CA SER A 566 19.55 46.97 31.40
C SER A 566 19.89 46.43 32.78
N LEU A 567 21.09 46.72 33.28
CA LEU A 567 21.52 46.34 34.63
C LEU A 567 21.08 47.33 35.72
N THR A 568 20.69 48.54 35.34
CA THR A 568 20.29 49.62 36.27
C THR A 568 19.20 49.17 37.28
N PRO A 569 18.12 48.46 36.88
CA PRO A 569 17.07 48.04 37.80
C PRO A 569 17.49 46.95 38.80
N LEU A 570 18.65 46.33 38.62
CA LEU A 570 19.11 45.20 39.43
C LEU A 570 19.87 45.62 40.69
N GLU A 571 20.23 46.91 40.81
CA GLU A 571 20.97 47.49 41.95
C GLU A 571 22.18 46.64 42.40
N LEU A 572 22.95 46.16 41.42
CA LEU A 572 24.12 45.31 41.65
C LEU A 572 25.21 46.05 42.43
N ARG A 573 25.97 45.32 43.25
CA ARG A 573 27.15 45.86 43.95
C ARG A 573 28.42 45.64 43.12
N ASP A 574 29.38 46.53 43.28
CA ASP A 574 30.70 46.38 42.65
C ASP A 574 31.38 45.10 43.15
N GLY A 575 31.95 44.29 42.25
CA GLY A 575 32.56 42.99 42.54
C GLY A 575 31.66 41.77 42.28
N GLN A 576 30.34 41.94 42.18
CA GLN A 576 29.40 40.84 41.96
C GLN A 576 29.52 40.22 40.56
N ARG A 577 29.10 38.95 40.43
CA ARG A 577 29.02 38.25 39.15
C ARG A 577 27.56 38.01 38.76
N LEU A 578 27.23 38.32 37.52
CA LEU A 578 25.92 38.14 36.91
C LEU A 578 26.03 37.05 35.84
N GLN A 579 25.20 36.03 35.91
CA GLN A 579 24.96 35.13 34.78
C GLN A 579 23.73 35.59 34.03
N LEU A 580 23.85 35.71 32.70
CA LEU A 580 22.78 36.09 31.79
C LEU A 580 22.67 35.05 30.67
N SER A 581 21.46 34.60 30.36
CA SER A 581 21.18 33.78 29.18
C SER A 581 19.81 34.13 28.61
N VAL A 582 19.57 33.73 27.36
CA VAL A 582 18.25 33.84 26.72
C VAL A 582 17.58 32.48 26.78
N TYR A 583 16.32 32.48 27.22
CA TYR A 583 15.43 31.33 27.24
C TYR A 583 14.41 31.48 26.13
N ALA A 584 14.15 30.38 25.44
CA ALA A 584 13.08 30.26 24.45
C ALA A 584 12.14 29.14 24.86
N GLU A 585 10.86 29.36 24.63
CA GLU A 585 9.79 28.39 24.87
C GLU A 585 8.97 28.25 23.59
N ASP A 586 8.77 27.01 23.17
CA ASP A 586 7.96 26.66 22.02
C ASP A 586 6.45 26.77 22.29
N GLY A 587 5.68 26.39 21.29
CA GLY A 587 4.22 26.33 21.33
C GLY A 587 3.63 25.05 21.89
N ASP A 588 4.40 23.96 22.08
CA ASP A 588 3.86 22.64 22.41
C ASP A 588 3.11 22.66 23.74
N ASP A 589 1.80 22.49 23.66
CA ASP A 589 0.90 22.42 24.81
C ASP A 589 0.46 20.98 25.12
N ARG A 590 0.83 20.00 24.29
CA ARG A 590 0.42 18.60 24.39
C ARG A 590 1.44 17.76 25.13
N ASN A 591 2.71 17.84 24.75
CA ASN A 591 3.79 17.07 25.38
C ASN A 591 4.50 17.86 26.50
N GLY A 592 4.15 19.14 26.62
CA GLY A 592 4.70 20.09 27.55
C GLY A 592 5.55 21.12 26.80
N PRO A 593 5.58 22.38 27.27
CA PRO A 593 6.35 23.41 26.59
C PRO A 593 7.83 23.08 26.67
N HIS A 594 8.45 22.84 25.52
CA HIS A 594 9.89 22.65 25.43
C HIS A 594 10.57 23.99 25.66
N ARG A 595 11.48 24.00 26.64
CA ARG A 595 12.25 25.18 27.03
C ARG A 595 13.72 24.94 26.79
N ALA A 596 14.30 25.77 25.94
CA ALA A 596 15.73 25.78 25.69
C ALA A 596 16.37 27.05 26.22
N ARG A 597 17.68 26.97 26.49
CA ARG A 597 18.50 28.11 26.89
C ARG A 597 19.71 28.24 25.98
N GLY A 598 20.07 29.48 25.67
CA GLY A 598 21.29 29.80 24.93
C GLY A 598 22.55 29.76 25.81
N GLU A 599 23.64 30.31 25.25
CA GLU A 599 24.91 30.48 25.96
C GLU A 599 24.74 31.26 27.26
N VAL A 600 25.44 30.84 28.32
CA VAL A 600 25.43 31.50 29.63
C VAL A 600 26.60 32.47 29.71
N PHE A 601 26.29 33.77 29.64
CA PHE A 601 27.28 34.84 29.77
C PHE A 601 27.54 35.13 31.25
N THR A 602 28.78 34.94 31.70
CA THR A 602 29.19 35.32 33.06
C THR A 602 29.89 36.67 33.02
N LEU A 603 29.26 37.68 33.63
CA LEU A 603 29.69 39.06 33.63
C LEU A 603 30.11 39.47 35.05
N ARG A 604 31.25 40.16 35.18
CA ARG A 604 31.70 40.74 36.46
C ARG A 604 31.39 42.23 36.50
N VAL A 605 30.71 42.67 37.55
CA VAL A 605 30.38 44.08 37.76
C VAL A 605 31.57 44.79 38.39
N VAL A 606 32.02 45.88 37.76
CA VAL A 606 33.15 46.71 38.22
C VAL A 606 32.76 48.19 38.24
N PRO A 607 33.45 49.03 39.03
CA PRO A 607 33.27 50.48 38.96
C PRO A 607 33.69 51.01 37.59
N GLY A 608 33.05 52.10 37.14
CA GLY A 608 33.30 52.70 35.82
C GLY A 608 34.76 53.13 35.62
N GLU A 609 35.44 53.54 36.69
CA GLU A 609 36.86 53.89 36.67
C GLU A 609 37.76 52.69 36.34
N GLU A 610 37.45 51.50 36.88
CA GLU A 610 38.20 50.28 36.60
C GLU A 610 38.02 49.83 35.14
N LEU A 611 36.78 49.89 34.63
CA LEU A 611 36.51 49.58 33.22
C LEU A 611 37.26 50.55 32.30
N LEU A 612 37.22 51.86 32.58
CA LEU A 612 37.96 52.85 31.82
C LEU A 612 39.46 52.57 31.83
N SER A 613 40.04 52.25 32.99
CA SER A 613 41.47 51.89 33.10
C SER A 613 41.84 50.70 32.20
N ARG A 614 40.98 49.68 32.11
CA ARG A 614 41.19 48.52 31.22
C ARG A 614 41.03 48.88 29.74
N LEU A 615 40.04 49.70 29.40
CA LEU A 615 39.85 50.18 28.03
C LEU A 615 41.02 51.06 27.58
N TYR A 616 41.59 51.87 28.48
CA TYR A 616 42.81 52.64 28.21
C TYR A 616 44.04 51.75 28.01
N GLU A 617 44.18 50.68 28.79
CA GLU A 617 45.25 49.69 28.56
C GLU A 617 45.11 49.03 27.18
N LYS A 618 43.88 48.66 26.78
CA LYS A 618 43.59 48.18 25.42
C LYS A 618 43.99 49.23 24.36
N GLU A 619 43.59 50.49 24.53
CA GLU A 619 43.93 51.59 23.63
C GLU A 619 45.46 51.79 23.52
N LEU A 620 46.19 51.72 24.64
CA LEU A 620 47.65 51.83 24.67
C LEU A 620 48.32 50.71 23.86
N ASN A 621 47.85 49.47 24.02
CA ASN A 621 48.35 48.33 23.26
C ASN A 621 48.09 48.47 21.76
N LEU A 622 46.89 48.94 21.38
CA LEU A 622 46.56 49.24 19.98
C LEU A 622 47.45 50.35 19.42
N ARG A 623 47.74 51.40 20.20
CA ARG A 623 48.66 52.47 19.82
C ARG A 623 50.07 51.94 19.55
N GLN A 624 50.62 51.12 20.44
CA GLN A 624 51.95 50.52 20.24
C GLN A 624 52.00 49.67 18.96
N ARG A 625 50.94 48.90 18.69
CA ARG A 625 50.82 48.14 17.43
C ARG A 625 50.74 49.08 16.22
N PHE A 626 50.01 50.18 16.31
CA PHE A 626 49.94 51.16 15.23
C PHE A 626 51.29 51.86 14.97
N GLU A 627 52.05 52.19 16.01
CA GLU A 627 53.41 52.73 15.89
C GLU A 627 54.36 51.75 15.20
N GLN A 628 54.22 50.46 15.47
CA GLN A 628 54.95 49.42 14.78
C GLN A 628 54.59 49.40 13.28
N ILE A 629 53.30 49.44 12.92
CA ILE A 629 52.86 49.47 11.52
C ILE A 629 53.39 50.73 10.80
N ILE A 630 53.40 51.89 11.46
CA ILE A 630 54.01 53.12 10.91
C ILE A 630 55.50 52.91 10.66
N THR A 631 56.21 52.28 11.59
CA THR A 631 57.64 51.98 11.45
C THR A 631 57.90 51.03 10.28
N GLU A 632 57.07 50.00 10.11
CA GLU A 632 57.13 49.08 8.97
C GLU A 632 56.82 49.78 7.65
N THR A 633 55.85 50.70 7.63
CA THR A 633 55.50 51.51 6.45
C THR A 633 56.63 52.48 6.09
N LYS A 634 57.33 53.06 7.08
CA LYS A 634 58.55 53.85 6.86
C LYS A 634 59.67 53.03 6.24
N ARG A 635 59.83 51.76 6.64
CA ARG A 635 60.81 50.85 5.99
C ARG A 635 60.47 50.60 4.52
N VAL A 636 59.19 50.48 4.16
CA VAL A 636 58.76 50.37 2.75
C VAL A 636 59.14 51.63 1.97
N ARG A 637 58.90 52.83 2.52
CA ARG A 637 59.35 54.09 1.90
C ARG A 637 60.86 54.10 1.67
N ASP A 638 61.64 53.71 2.67
CA ASP A 638 63.11 53.72 2.61
C ASP A 638 63.63 52.68 1.59
N ASP A 639 63.00 51.50 1.50
CA ASP A 639 63.28 50.47 0.48
C ASP A 639 62.97 51.01 -0.93
N LEU A 640 61.81 51.63 -1.14
CA LEU A 640 61.45 52.24 -2.43
C LEU A 640 62.45 53.32 -2.84
N LYS A 641 62.88 54.18 -1.90
CA LYS A 641 63.89 55.21 -2.17
C LYS A 641 65.24 54.61 -2.56
N GLN A 642 65.70 53.60 -1.82
CA GLN A 642 66.95 52.90 -2.15
C GLN A 642 66.89 52.24 -3.55
N HIS A 643 65.73 51.68 -3.91
CA HIS A 643 65.54 51.01 -5.18
C HIS A 643 65.23 51.96 -6.35
N GLU A 644 64.80 53.20 -6.07
CA GLU A 644 64.74 54.31 -7.04
C GLU A 644 66.15 54.66 -7.55
N ASP A 645 67.11 54.84 -6.62
CA ASP A 645 68.52 55.10 -6.94
C ASP A 645 69.13 53.93 -7.75
N ARG A 646 68.86 52.69 -7.34
CA ARG A 646 69.31 51.48 -8.06
C ARG A 646 68.67 51.33 -9.45
N ALA A 647 67.44 51.79 -9.64
CA ALA A 647 66.79 51.80 -10.96
C ALA A 647 67.48 52.79 -11.91
N ALA A 648 67.97 53.93 -11.41
CA ALA A 648 68.78 54.86 -12.18
C ALA A 648 70.14 54.27 -12.56
N GLU A 649 70.82 53.59 -11.61
CA GLU A 649 72.07 52.88 -11.86
C GLU A 649 71.91 51.73 -12.88
N TRP A 650 70.83 50.97 -12.77
CA TRP A 650 70.47 49.90 -13.72
C TRP A 650 70.33 50.45 -15.14
N LYS A 651 69.65 51.59 -15.30
CA LYS A 651 69.49 52.25 -16.60
C LYS A 651 70.83 52.66 -17.21
N GLY A 652 71.76 53.15 -16.37
CA GLY A 652 73.13 53.45 -16.76
C GLY A 652 73.92 52.19 -17.17
N ALA A 653 73.88 51.13 -16.37
CA ALA A 653 74.56 49.86 -16.64
C ALA A 653 74.02 49.16 -17.90
N LYS A 654 72.70 49.21 -18.13
CA LYS A 654 72.04 48.70 -19.32
C LYS A 654 72.43 49.47 -20.59
N ALA A 655 72.60 50.79 -20.49
CA ALA A 655 73.08 51.63 -21.60
C ALA A 655 74.57 51.41 -21.89
N ALA A 656 75.38 51.08 -20.88
CA ALA A 656 76.81 50.81 -20.99
C ALA A 656 77.16 49.37 -21.46
N GLY A 657 76.17 48.47 -21.57
CA GLY A 657 76.38 47.08 -21.98
C GLY A 657 76.92 46.15 -20.88
N GLU A 658 76.85 46.54 -19.61
CA GLU A 658 77.29 45.73 -18.46
C GLU A 658 76.23 44.69 -18.05
N GLU A 659 76.12 43.57 -18.80
CA GLU A 659 75.04 42.57 -18.63
C GLU A 659 74.92 41.97 -17.23
N GLU A 660 76.05 41.62 -16.58
CA GLU A 660 76.07 40.98 -15.26
C GLU A 660 75.61 41.94 -14.14
N LYS A 661 76.06 43.20 -14.19
CA LYS A 661 75.67 44.26 -13.25
C LYS A 661 74.22 44.69 -13.46
N SER A 662 73.77 44.81 -14.71
CA SER A 662 72.38 45.11 -15.05
C SER A 662 71.43 44.02 -14.54
N SER A 663 71.78 42.74 -14.72
CA SER A 663 70.94 41.62 -14.27
C SER A 663 70.83 41.54 -12.74
N SER A 664 71.94 41.74 -12.01
CA SER A 664 71.92 41.74 -10.54
C SER A 664 71.11 42.89 -9.95
N LEU A 665 71.23 44.10 -10.51
CA LEU A 665 70.41 45.26 -10.11
C LEU A 665 68.93 45.03 -10.40
N TYR A 666 68.59 44.43 -11.54
CA TYR A 666 67.21 44.15 -11.91
C TYR A 666 66.53 43.16 -10.96
N ASN A 667 67.20 42.05 -10.64
CA ASN A 667 66.70 41.05 -9.69
C ASN A 667 66.45 41.65 -8.30
N ALA A 668 67.32 42.58 -7.86
CA ALA A 668 67.12 43.28 -6.59
C ALA A 668 65.90 44.21 -6.63
N ILE A 669 65.63 44.87 -7.76
CA ILE A 669 64.46 45.74 -7.96
C ILE A 669 63.17 44.91 -7.99
N ASP A 670 63.12 43.79 -8.71
CA ASP A 670 61.96 42.89 -8.73
C ASP A 670 61.65 42.33 -7.33
N ALA A 671 62.68 41.89 -6.59
CA ALA A 671 62.53 41.43 -5.23
C ALA A 671 62.01 42.53 -4.28
N SER A 672 62.43 43.79 -4.46
CA SER A 672 61.90 44.93 -3.71
C SER A 672 60.42 45.21 -4.01
N ALA A 673 60.03 45.18 -5.29
CA ALA A 673 58.65 45.40 -5.71
C ALA A 673 57.68 44.39 -5.06
N ARG A 674 58.01 43.09 -5.15
CA ARG A 674 57.22 42.01 -4.56
C ARG A 674 57.14 42.10 -3.04
N ARG A 675 58.28 42.38 -2.37
CA ARG A 675 58.33 42.51 -0.90
C ARG A 675 57.53 43.71 -0.40
N SER A 676 57.67 44.86 -1.06
CA SER A 676 56.94 46.09 -0.71
C SER A 676 55.43 45.89 -0.86
N LEU A 677 54.98 45.27 -1.95
CA LEU A 677 53.56 44.95 -2.17
C LEU A 677 53.02 44.02 -1.06
N HIS A 678 53.75 42.96 -0.73
CA HIS A 678 53.34 42.04 0.33
C HIS A 678 53.27 42.74 1.70
N GLN A 679 54.28 43.54 2.05
CA GLN A 679 54.32 44.25 3.33
C GLN A 679 53.16 45.25 3.45
N VAL A 680 52.81 45.98 2.39
CA VAL A 680 51.69 46.93 2.41
C VAL A 680 50.35 46.25 2.65
N ARG A 681 50.10 45.09 2.03
CA ARG A 681 48.87 44.30 2.26
C ARG A 681 48.76 43.79 3.70
N THR A 682 49.89 43.35 4.27
CA THR A 682 49.95 42.95 5.68
C THR A 682 49.66 44.16 6.58
N ASN A 683 50.30 45.31 6.33
CA ASN A 683 50.07 46.53 7.09
C ASN A 683 48.62 47.01 7.00
N GLN A 684 47.97 46.89 5.84
CA GLN A 684 46.55 47.23 5.68
C GLN A 684 45.64 46.32 6.52
N THR A 685 45.88 45.01 6.50
CA THR A 685 45.09 44.04 7.29
C THR A 685 45.21 44.32 8.79
N GLU A 686 46.43 44.59 9.25
CA GLU A 686 46.74 44.95 10.63
C GLU A 686 46.11 46.31 11.02
N SER A 687 46.18 47.31 10.15
CA SER A 687 45.54 48.62 10.34
C SER A 687 44.01 48.51 10.42
N ARG A 688 43.39 47.65 9.60
CA ARG A 688 41.96 47.37 9.65
C ARG A 688 41.55 46.68 10.95
N ALA A 689 42.36 45.76 11.45
CA ALA A 689 42.11 45.14 12.75
C ALA A 689 42.13 46.18 13.89
N ILE A 690 43.02 47.18 13.82
CA ILE A 690 43.07 48.28 14.79
C ILE A 690 41.82 49.16 14.69
N GLU A 691 41.36 49.51 13.48
CA GLU A 691 40.11 50.27 13.26
C GLU A 691 38.92 49.58 13.92
N VAL A 692 38.74 48.28 13.68
CA VAL A 692 37.66 47.47 14.28
C VAL A 692 37.78 47.47 15.81
N ALA A 693 38.98 47.25 16.37
CA ALA A 693 39.19 47.22 17.81
C ALA A 693 38.89 48.57 18.49
N PHE A 694 39.18 49.71 17.84
CA PHE A 694 38.76 51.02 18.35
C PHE A 694 37.24 51.20 18.30
N GLY A 695 36.58 50.67 17.28
CA GLY A 695 35.12 50.58 17.21
C GLY A 695 34.54 49.78 18.39
N GLU A 696 35.12 48.61 18.70
CA GLU A 696 34.73 47.78 19.84
C GLU A 696 34.92 48.49 21.19
N ILE A 697 36.04 49.20 21.40
CA ILE A 697 36.25 50.02 22.61
C ILE A 697 35.15 51.07 22.73
N ARG A 698 34.81 51.75 21.64
CA ARG A 698 33.75 52.76 21.61
C ARG A 698 32.37 52.15 21.92
N GLU A 699 32.07 50.96 21.39
CA GLU A 699 30.85 50.23 21.77
C GLU A 699 30.85 49.82 23.24
N GLU A 700 31.95 49.26 23.76
CA GLU A 700 32.10 48.91 25.18
C GLU A 700 31.86 50.11 26.09
N MET A 701 32.35 51.30 25.71
CA MET A 701 32.14 52.53 26.46
C MET A 701 30.67 52.97 26.51
N VAL A 702 30.00 53.00 25.36
CA VAL A 702 28.60 53.41 25.25
C VAL A 702 27.67 52.42 25.95
N ASN A 703 27.91 51.12 25.74
CA ASN A 703 27.10 50.06 26.35
C ASN A 703 27.26 50.05 27.87
N ASN A 704 28.42 50.41 28.41
CA ASN A 704 28.65 50.53 29.85
C ASN A 704 28.35 51.91 30.45
N ARG A 705 27.85 52.87 29.65
CA ARG A 705 27.54 54.25 30.07
C ARG A 705 28.70 54.94 30.81
N VAL A 706 29.93 54.67 30.39
CA VAL A 706 31.15 55.36 30.86
C VAL A 706 31.64 56.40 29.85
N ASP A 707 30.85 56.66 28.82
CA ASP A 707 31.14 57.58 27.74
C ASP A 707 30.98 59.04 28.17
N THR A 708 31.84 59.89 27.61
CA THR A 708 31.66 61.35 27.63
C THR A 708 31.65 61.84 26.19
N PRO A 709 30.86 62.87 25.84
CA PRO A 709 30.76 63.35 24.45
C PRO A 709 32.12 63.69 23.83
N ALA A 710 33.04 64.24 24.62
CA ALA A 710 34.40 64.56 24.19
C ALA A 710 35.24 63.32 23.87
N LEU A 711 35.02 62.20 24.57
CA LEU A 711 35.76 60.95 24.36
C LEU A 711 35.23 60.18 23.14
N LEU A 712 33.91 60.18 22.94
CA LEU A 712 33.30 59.62 21.73
C LEU A 712 33.70 60.38 20.47
N ASP A 713 33.65 61.72 20.49
CA ASP A 713 34.06 62.53 19.33
C ASP A 713 35.54 62.30 18.97
N ARG A 714 36.41 62.11 19.97
CA ARG A 714 37.82 61.75 19.75
C ARG A 714 37.97 60.39 19.07
N ILE A 715 37.28 59.35 19.54
CA ILE A 715 37.42 58.02 18.96
C ILE A 715 36.79 58.00 17.56
N ASP A 716 35.55 58.49 17.43
CA ASP A 716 34.80 58.45 16.18
C ASP A 716 35.45 59.33 15.10
N ARG A 717 35.77 60.60 15.39
CA ARG A 717 36.31 61.55 14.40
C ARG A 717 37.83 61.65 14.38
N GLY A 718 38.48 61.43 15.52
CA GLY A 718 39.93 61.57 15.64
C GLY A 718 40.71 60.30 15.28
N VAL A 719 40.12 59.11 15.46
CA VAL A 719 40.81 57.83 15.24
C VAL A 719 40.12 56.97 14.19
N VAL A 720 38.86 56.60 14.41
CA VAL A 720 38.14 55.63 13.55
C VAL A 720 37.91 56.19 12.15
N ALA A 721 37.34 57.39 11.98
CA ALA A 721 37.07 57.93 10.65
C ALA A 721 38.36 58.16 9.81
N PRO A 722 39.47 58.66 10.37
CA PRO A 722 40.75 58.72 9.66
C PRO A 722 41.33 57.34 9.32
N LEU A 723 41.28 56.36 10.24
CA LEU A 723 41.72 54.99 9.96
C LEU A 723 40.91 54.34 8.85
N HIS A 724 39.59 54.54 8.87
CA HIS A 724 38.69 54.09 7.82
C HIS A 724 39.09 54.67 6.45
N THR A 725 39.38 55.97 6.40
CA THR A 725 39.86 56.63 5.17
C THR A 725 41.20 56.06 4.70
N ILE A 726 42.12 55.79 5.62
CA ILE A 726 43.41 55.16 5.33
C ILE A 726 43.21 53.75 4.73
N ASN A 727 42.31 52.95 5.32
CA ASN A 727 42.09 51.55 4.93
C ASN A 727 41.29 51.39 3.64
N GLU A 728 40.33 52.28 3.37
CA GLU A 728 39.44 52.22 2.20
C GLU A 728 39.95 53.06 1.01
N SER A 729 40.90 53.98 1.20
CA SER A 729 41.44 54.82 0.12
C SER A 729 42.96 54.79 0.00
N ASP A 730 43.70 55.16 1.04
CA ASP A 730 45.16 55.36 0.94
C ASP A 730 45.94 54.04 0.71
N TYR A 731 45.57 52.97 1.43
CA TYR A 731 46.16 51.64 1.23
C TYR A 731 45.82 51.02 -0.15
N PRO A 732 44.55 51.01 -0.62
CA PRO A 732 44.21 50.56 -1.97
C PRO A 732 44.93 51.32 -3.08
N ASP A 733 45.04 52.65 -2.97
CA ASP A 733 45.77 53.48 -3.94
C ASP A 733 47.26 53.08 -4.00
N LEU A 734 47.88 52.86 -2.84
CA LEU A 734 49.26 52.41 -2.73
C LEU A 734 49.46 50.98 -3.26
N ASP A 735 48.55 50.05 -2.94
CA ASP A 735 48.58 48.67 -3.46
C ASP A 735 48.55 48.67 -4.98
N GLY A 736 47.67 49.47 -5.60
CA GLY A 736 47.58 49.61 -7.04
C GLY A 736 48.88 50.10 -7.69
N LEU A 737 49.53 51.10 -7.08
CA LEU A 737 50.81 51.62 -7.57
C LEU A 737 51.95 50.60 -7.43
N LEU A 738 52.02 49.89 -6.31
CA LEU A 738 53.01 48.83 -6.08
C LEU A 738 52.76 47.60 -6.96
N ALA A 739 51.50 47.26 -7.25
CA ALA A 739 51.15 46.21 -8.19
C ALA A 739 51.56 46.56 -9.62
N LEU A 740 51.38 47.82 -10.05
CA LEU A 740 51.89 48.30 -11.33
C LEU A 740 53.42 48.29 -11.38
N PHE A 741 54.10 48.61 -10.27
CA PHE A 741 55.55 48.50 -10.17
C PHE A 741 56.02 47.04 -10.30
N ALA A 742 55.42 46.10 -9.56
CA ALA A 742 55.73 44.68 -9.66
C ALA A 742 55.42 44.10 -11.06
N LEU A 743 54.34 44.54 -11.71
CA LEU A 743 54.00 44.11 -13.06
C LEU A 743 55.03 44.60 -14.09
N ALA A 744 55.55 45.82 -13.92
CA ALA A 744 56.59 46.37 -14.79
C ALA A 744 57.90 45.56 -14.66
N THR A 745 58.25 45.12 -13.46
CA THR A 745 59.43 44.26 -13.24
C THR A 745 59.24 42.86 -13.82
N GLU A 746 58.04 42.29 -13.74
CA GLU A 746 57.71 41.00 -14.35
C GLU A 746 57.76 41.02 -15.88
N ARG A 747 57.36 42.14 -16.51
CA ARG A 747 57.35 42.31 -17.97
C ARG A 747 58.70 42.72 -18.56
N ASN A 748 59.74 42.79 -17.74
CA ASN A 748 61.06 43.28 -18.15
C ASN A 748 61.06 44.74 -18.69
N GLU A 749 60.08 45.55 -18.25
CA GLU A 749 59.92 46.97 -18.62
C GLU A 749 60.80 47.87 -17.72
N ASP A 750 60.93 49.16 -18.05
CA ASP A 750 61.65 50.14 -17.23
C ASP A 750 60.82 50.49 -15.96
N PRO A 751 61.26 50.08 -14.75
CA PRO A 751 60.49 50.29 -13.53
C PRO A 751 60.61 51.71 -12.96
N SER A 752 61.58 52.51 -13.43
CA SER A 752 61.92 53.82 -12.83
C SER A 752 60.73 54.79 -12.79
N ALA A 753 59.88 54.77 -13.82
CA ALA A 753 58.69 55.63 -13.89
C ALA A 753 57.56 55.23 -12.91
N ARG A 754 57.65 54.05 -12.28
CA ARG A 754 56.61 53.52 -11.37
C ARG A 754 56.99 53.64 -9.89
N ILE A 755 58.27 53.78 -9.57
CA ILE A 755 58.76 53.86 -8.18
C ILE A 755 58.42 55.20 -7.53
N ALA A 756 58.61 56.32 -8.23
CA ALA A 756 58.36 57.65 -7.67
C ALA A 756 56.89 57.89 -7.23
N PRO A 757 55.86 57.55 -8.05
CA PRO A 757 54.47 57.66 -7.62
C PRO A 757 54.13 56.78 -6.40
N ALA A 758 54.70 55.57 -6.33
CA ALA A 758 54.53 54.68 -5.17
C ALA A 758 55.16 55.29 -3.91
N ARG A 759 56.37 55.84 -4.01
CA ARG A 759 57.05 56.52 -2.89
C ARG A 759 56.23 57.71 -2.37
N GLU A 760 55.72 58.56 -3.26
CA GLU A 760 54.87 59.71 -2.89
C GLU A 760 53.55 59.26 -2.23
N ALA A 761 52.96 58.16 -2.68
CA ALA A 761 51.77 57.58 -2.05
C ALA A 761 52.09 57.06 -0.63
N VAL A 762 53.22 56.37 -0.43
CA VAL A 762 53.66 55.93 0.91
C VAL A 762 53.91 57.14 1.82
N GLU A 763 54.50 58.23 1.33
CA GLU A 763 54.74 59.44 2.12
C GLU A 763 53.43 60.11 2.56
N ARG A 764 52.43 60.19 1.68
CA ARG A 764 51.09 60.68 2.04
C ARG A 764 50.40 59.77 3.08
N LEU A 765 50.53 58.45 2.92
CA LEU A 765 50.00 57.48 3.87
C LEU A 765 50.64 57.65 5.25
N ILE A 766 51.98 57.72 5.33
CA ILE A 766 52.71 57.91 6.58
C ILE A 766 52.27 59.22 7.27
N ALA A 767 52.14 60.32 6.52
CA ALA A 767 51.72 61.61 7.09
C ALA A 767 50.32 61.53 7.75
N ARG A 768 49.37 60.83 7.11
CA ARG A 768 48.03 60.60 7.70
C ARG A 768 48.09 59.66 8.90
N MET A 769 48.87 58.59 8.82
CA MET A 769 49.05 57.68 9.96
C MET A 769 49.67 58.40 11.17
N GLU A 770 50.66 59.28 10.95
CA GLU A 770 51.26 60.10 12.02
C GLU A 770 50.26 61.11 12.61
N GLN A 771 49.37 61.67 11.79
CA GLN A 771 48.27 62.51 12.27
C GLN A 771 47.33 61.73 13.19
N VAL A 772 46.93 60.52 12.79
CA VAL A 772 46.10 59.62 13.63
C VAL A 772 46.82 59.26 14.94
N LEU A 773 48.11 58.93 14.85
CA LEU A 773 48.91 58.62 16.02
C LEU A 773 48.99 59.81 17.00
N SER A 774 49.05 61.04 16.50
CA SER A 774 49.07 62.24 17.33
C SER A 774 47.76 62.44 18.12
N GLU A 775 46.61 62.08 17.52
CA GLU A 775 45.31 62.11 18.21
C GLU A 775 45.22 61.01 19.28
N MET A 776 45.88 59.86 19.08
CA MET A 776 46.05 58.85 20.12
C MET A 776 46.96 59.34 21.28
N GLN A 777 47.96 60.19 20.99
CA GLN A 777 48.93 60.68 21.98
C GLN A 777 48.39 61.79 22.91
N ARG A 778 47.40 62.60 22.46
CA ARG A 778 46.96 63.83 23.15
C ARG A 778 46.42 63.68 24.59
N ARG A 779 46.20 62.46 25.10
CA ARG A 779 45.83 62.20 26.51
C ARG A 779 46.61 61.10 27.23
N GLY A 780 47.57 60.44 26.58
CA GLY A 780 48.42 59.43 27.23
C GLY A 780 49.08 59.97 28.51
N ASN A 781 49.62 61.19 28.44
CA ASN A 781 50.34 61.80 29.56
C ASN A 781 49.49 62.09 30.81
N VAL A 782 48.18 62.32 30.72
CA VAL A 782 47.35 62.63 31.91
C VAL A 782 46.86 61.34 32.56
N ASN A 783 46.51 60.34 31.75
CA ASN A 783 46.00 59.08 32.26
C ASN A 783 47.13 58.12 32.65
N GLU A 784 48.32 58.18 32.05
CA GLU A 784 49.52 57.51 32.58
C GLU A 784 49.84 58.03 33.99
N ILE A 785 49.68 59.34 34.23
CA ILE A 785 49.81 59.91 35.57
C ILE A 785 48.71 59.38 36.51
N ILE A 786 47.47 59.26 36.05
CA ILE A 786 46.37 58.69 36.87
C ILE A 786 46.59 57.20 37.15
N GLN A 787 47.04 56.40 36.19
CA GLN A 787 47.39 54.99 36.41
C GLN A 787 48.58 54.85 37.36
N GLN A 788 49.61 55.70 37.23
CA GLN A 788 50.69 55.77 38.21
C GLN A 788 50.15 56.13 39.59
N LEU A 789 49.20 57.07 39.69
CA LEU A 789 48.55 57.45 40.94
C LEU A 789 47.74 56.29 41.53
N GLN A 790 46.94 55.59 40.71
CA GLN A 790 46.13 54.44 41.13
C GLN A 790 47.01 53.27 41.58
N ASN A 791 48.10 52.99 40.88
CA ASN A 791 49.07 51.95 41.27
C ASN A 791 49.79 52.32 42.58
N ILE A 792 50.05 53.63 42.81
CA ILE A 792 50.53 54.13 44.10
C ILE A 792 49.47 53.95 45.19
N ILE A 793 48.19 54.24 44.92
CA ILE A 793 47.07 54.06 45.85
C ILE A 793 46.89 52.58 46.22
N GLU A 794 46.83 51.66 45.25
CA GLU A 794 46.75 50.21 45.50
C GLU A 794 47.94 49.69 46.30
N ARG A 795 49.15 50.16 46.00
CA ARG A 795 50.35 49.82 46.78
C ARG A 795 50.25 50.34 48.21
N GLN A 796 49.70 51.55 48.41
CA GLN A 796 49.46 52.11 49.73
C GLN A 796 48.39 51.32 50.50
N GLU A 797 47.30 50.90 49.87
CA GLU A 797 46.28 50.04 50.50
C GLU A 797 46.86 48.68 50.88
N LYS A 798 47.55 47.99 49.97
CA LYS A 798 48.24 46.72 50.29
C LYS A 798 49.26 46.88 51.40
N LEU A 799 50.02 47.98 51.42
CA LEU A 799 50.94 48.29 52.50
C LEU A 799 50.21 48.55 53.81
N ARG A 800 49.08 49.27 53.79
CA ARG A 800 48.26 49.55 54.97
C ARG A 800 47.70 48.25 55.54
N ASP A 801 47.09 47.42 54.70
CA ASP A 801 46.51 46.13 55.10
C ASP A 801 47.59 45.17 55.62
N ALA A 802 48.76 45.11 54.98
CA ALA A 802 49.90 44.35 55.47
C ALA A 802 50.44 44.90 56.81
N THR A 803 50.39 46.22 57.03
CA THR A 803 50.81 46.85 58.29
C THR A 803 49.79 46.62 59.40
N GLU A 804 48.49 46.64 59.09
CA GLU A 804 47.43 46.30 60.02
C GLU A 804 47.46 44.82 60.41
N GLN A 805 47.65 43.91 59.45
CA GLN A 805 47.87 42.49 59.72
C GLN A 805 49.10 42.28 60.60
N ARG A 806 50.23 42.95 60.30
CA ARG A 806 51.44 42.83 61.12
C ARG A 806 51.29 43.40 62.53
N LYS A 807 50.52 44.47 62.70
CA LYS A 807 50.15 45.01 64.03
C LYS A 807 49.23 44.06 64.79
N LEU A 808 48.28 43.42 64.10
CA LEU A 808 47.44 42.37 64.68
C LEU A 808 48.31 41.18 65.12
N ASP A 809 49.22 40.71 64.27
CA ASP A 809 50.17 39.64 64.59
C ASP A 809 51.08 40.01 65.78
N GLU A 810 51.62 41.23 65.83
CA GLU A 810 52.41 41.72 66.97
C GLU A 810 51.59 41.81 68.27
N LEU A 811 50.33 42.26 68.20
CA LEU A 811 49.42 42.27 69.35
C LEU A 811 49.09 40.84 69.83
N PHE A 812 48.95 39.88 68.93
CA PHE A 812 48.79 38.47 69.29
C PHE A 812 50.07 37.85 69.87
N GLU A 813 51.25 38.24 69.41
CA GLU A 813 52.54 37.83 70.00
C GLU A 813 52.78 38.42 71.40
N ASP A 814 52.35 39.66 71.66
CA ASP A 814 52.50 40.31 72.98
C ASP A 814 51.50 39.79 74.02
N ILE A 815 50.31 39.32 73.59
CA ILE A 815 49.34 38.62 74.47
C ILE A 815 49.75 37.16 74.73
N GLY A 816 50.63 36.59 73.89
CA GLY A 816 51.08 35.20 73.95
C GLY A 816 52.34 34.93 74.79
N LYS A 817 52.96 35.94 75.41
CA LYS A 817 54.10 35.73 76.33
C LYS A 817 53.61 35.67 77.80
N PRO A 818 53.91 34.59 78.53
CA PRO A 818 53.40 34.35 79.89
C PRO A 818 53.92 35.33 80.94
#